data_AF-A0AAD7Z0U2-F1
#
_entry.id   AF-A0AAD7Z0U2-F1
#
_cell.length_a   1.000
_cell.length_b   1.000
_cell.length_c   1.000
_cell.angle_alpha   90.00
_cell.angle_beta   90.00
_cell.angle_gamma   90.00
#
_symmetry.space_group_name_H-M   'P 1'
#
loop_
_entity.id
_entity.type
_entity.pdbx_description
1 polymer ?
#
loop_
_entity_poly.entity_id
_entity_poly.type
_entity_poly.pdbx_seq_one_letter_code
_entity_poly.pdbx_strand_id
1 'polypeptide(L)'
;METNNESLRKSRRSLDSALVDKNEARLSWRPSSIANVASDFLKKGEPVLSSLAITANHSNGTSNGNTVQDRPAAVSAPATPQVTPKHEKPRESTPSALVRSPPTPTLSLKKDKSIRNTVVDIVIVEAKGLPDPPQDSHSHSVYCKFRLGGQSYKSKAVTTTKQPQWRERFSLHLRNDQMLNITLCDKGKRKNFMGSCVIDLSTRERERTHDIWQDLDEGYGSVHLSVTLCSIRTSSGDPSQAVATVEPNIDDLKAKYAFYNLTPDTTVVGQLHVKVIGARGLYGKPNAYCTLELDNERVQTPSVSSSAEPVWNKSYVFNIYDVASTFELKVYDRSINSLLYDFLGRVIIPLLRINSGEPCWYALKDSCKKKCARGNCPRVRLEMNIFWNPVVASMKLFRPKQVKYIAKQPKFDIPLIYKNCKFIKETFDALFLINEHIKSFLEWEDRELSTTVLISWLIFWYYFDPWMTPLLIAALFPVMWFIDHKQNQEIRLQNEEEPKDWGPADDVQNGESVTDKIKGLPEMTLTITDGIEYMVSLAERIYNLATFKVPFLTMLSMFLLTITSALFYFVPYKYLMMGFGIYKYGRKRLDPERVLNNDLLDFFSRVPDNKLLRDWKELSVPEPQNHRNSTRPTFSKSVST
;
A
#
# COMPACT_ATOMS: atom_id res chain seq x y z
N MET A 1 -6.96 -3.45 -84.87
CA MET A 1 -7.70 -2.18 -84.94
C MET A 1 -8.64 -2.20 -83.75
N GLU A 2 -8.23 -1.55 -82.67
CA GLU A 2 -8.72 -0.20 -82.31
C GLU A 2 -10.21 -0.30 -81.91
N THR A 3 -10.68 0.05 -80.72
CA THR A 3 -10.24 1.02 -79.70
C THR A 3 -11.09 0.73 -78.43
N ASN A 4 -10.54 0.85 -77.21
CA ASN A 4 -10.79 1.97 -76.27
C ASN A 4 -12.07 2.79 -76.56
N ASN A 5 -12.94 3.20 -75.63
CA ASN A 5 -12.62 3.71 -74.31
C ASN A 5 -13.94 3.90 -73.51
N GLU A 6 -13.80 3.93 -72.18
CA GLU A 6 -14.53 4.80 -71.25
C GLU A 6 -16.07 4.84 -71.26
N SER A 7 -16.67 4.49 -70.12
CA SER A 7 -16.99 5.54 -69.14
C SER A 7 -17.67 4.99 -67.89
N LEU A 8 -17.13 5.42 -66.76
CA LEU A 8 -17.72 5.33 -65.43
C LEU A 8 -19.04 6.12 -65.37
N ARG A 9 -20.07 5.57 -64.71
CA ARG A 9 -20.57 6.06 -63.40
C ARG A 9 -21.99 5.58 -63.07
N LYS A 10 -22.10 5.13 -61.81
CA LYS A 10 -23.20 5.33 -60.86
C LYS A 10 -24.53 4.63 -61.19
N SER A 11 -24.82 3.55 -60.47
CA SER A 11 -25.45 3.56 -59.12
C SER A 11 -26.97 3.50 -59.20
N ARG A 12 -27.54 2.33 -58.86
CA ARG A 12 -28.64 2.10 -57.90
C ARG A 12 -29.43 0.83 -58.23
N ARG A 13 -29.98 0.23 -57.16
CA ARG A 13 -30.76 -1.03 -57.00
C ARG A 13 -29.83 -2.17 -56.52
N SER A 14 -29.59 -2.36 -55.22
CA SER A 14 -30.50 -2.61 -54.08
C SER A 14 -31.44 -3.79 -54.32
N LEU A 15 -31.24 -4.84 -53.49
CA LEU A 15 -32.24 -5.78 -52.95
C LEU A 15 -32.91 -6.68 -54.02
N ASP A 16 -32.93 -8.01 -53.96
CA ASP A 16 -32.94 -8.96 -52.84
C ASP A 16 -32.72 -10.39 -53.38
N SER A 17 -32.23 -11.28 -52.49
CA SER A 17 -32.40 -12.75 -52.52
C SER A 17 -31.69 -13.48 -53.68
N ALA A 18 -31.19 -14.70 -53.59
CA ALA A 18 -31.22 -15.80 -52.63
C ALA A 18 -30.06 -16.75 -53.01
N LEU A 19 -29.89 -17.86 -52.28
CA LEU A 19 -28.88 -18.93 -52.38
C LEU A 19 -27.77 -18.74 -51.33
N VAL A 20 -27.86 -19.28 -50.11
CA VAL A 20 -28.09 -20.71 -49.75
C VAL A 20 -27.34 -21.62 -50.70
N ASP A 21 -26.06 -21.86 -50.44
CA ASP A 21 -25.59 -23.04 -49.71
C ASP A 21 -24.07 -23.19 -49.90
N LYS A 22 -23.34 -23.41 -48.81
CA LYS A 22 -22.14 -24.26 -48.77
C LYS A 22 -21.57 -24.28 -47.35
N ASN A 23 -22.01 -25.28 -46.59
CA ASN A 23 -21.19 -25.89 -45.57
C ASN A 23 -19.97 -26.53 -46.24
N GLU A 24 -18.76 -26.14 -45.84
CA GLU A 24 -17.66 -27.08 -45.74
C GLU A 24 -16.64 -26.61 -44.69
N ALA A 25 -16.19 -27.58 -43.92
CA ALA A 25 -15.58 -27.45 -42.61
C ALA A 25 -14.15 -26.88 -42.63
N ARG A 26 -13.83 -26.03 -41.64
CA ARG A 26 -12.50 -25.97 -41.02
C ARG A 26 -12.62 -25.72 -39.52
N LEU A 27 -12.45 -26.81 -38.75
CA LEU A 27 -12.15 -26.74 -37.32
C LEU A 27 -10.83 -25.98 -37.13
N SER A 28 -10.87 -24.88 -36.37
CA SER A 28 -9.68 -24.30 -35.75
C SER A 28 -9.81 -24.44 -34.24
N TRP A 29 -8.93 -25.26 -33.67
CA TRP A 29 -8.68 -25.32 -32.23
C TRP A 29 -8.09 -23.98 -31.78
N ARG A 30 -8.75 -23.29 -30.85
CA ARG A 30 -8.17 -22.14 -30.11
C ARG A 30 -8.03 -22.55 -28.65
N PRO A 31 -6.84 -22.40 -28.01
CA PRO A 31 -6.73 -22.55 -26.57
C PRO A 31 -7.26 -21.29 -25.87
N SER A 32 -8.56 -21.30 -25.53
CA SER A 32 -9.21 -20.25 -24.73
C SER A 32 -9.07 -20.56 -23.23
N SER A 33 -8.01 -20.06 -22.60
CA SER A 33 -7.97 -20.02 -21.13
C SER A 33 -7.20 -18.83 -20.54
N ILE A 34 -6.22 -18.28 -21.26
CA ILE A 34 -5.42 -17.15 -20.73
C ILE A 34 -5.95 -15.78 -21.20
N ALA A 35 -6.48 -15.69 -22.43
CA ALA A 35 -7.02 -14.44 -22.97
C ALA A 35 -8.34 -14.00 -22.28
N ASN A 36 -9.15 -14.95 -21.81
CA ASN A 36 -10.43 -14.65 -21.16
C ASN A 36 -10.24 -14.06 -19.75
N VAL A 37 -9.14 -14.38 -19.06
CA VAL A 37 -8.82 -13.81 -17.74
C VAL A 37 -8.41 -12.34 -17.87
N ALA A 38 -7.72 -11.97 -18.96
CA ALA A 38 -7.37 -10.59 -19.25
C ALA A 38 -8.59 -9.75 -19.71
N SER A 39 -9.48 -10.33 -20.51
CA SER A 39 -10.68 -9.62 -20.99
C SER A 39 -11.73 -9.39 -19.90
N ASP A 40 -11.88 -10.32 -18.95
CA ASP A 40 -12.86 -10.19 -17.86
C ASP A 40 -12.45 -9.15 -16.80
N PHE A 41 -11.15 -8.86 -16.67
CA PHE A 41 -10.66 -7.75 -15.84
C PHE A 41 -10.80 -6.38 -16.53
N LEU A 42 -10.70 -6.33 -17.86
CA LEU A 42 -10.84 -5.08 -18.63
C LEU A 42 -12.30 -4.62 -18.78
N LYS A 43 -13.29 -5.51 -18.63
CA LYS A 43 -14.72 -5.18 -18.70
C LYS A 43 -15.37 -4.67 -17.41
N LYS A 44 -14.64 -4.60 -16.29
CA LYS A 44 -15.18 -4.16 -14.99
C LYS A 44 -15.44 -2.64 -14.88
N GLY A 45 -15.42 -1.92 -15.99
CA GLY A 45 -15.55 -0.46 -16.07
C GLY A 45 -16.94 0.09 -16.41
N GLU A 46 -17.95 -0.72 -16.75
CA GLU A 46 -19.28 -0.19 -17.08
C GLU A 46 -20.45 -1.04 -16.54
N PRO A 47 -21.53 -0.41 -16.03
CA PRO A 47 -22.72 -1.13 -15.58
C PRO A 47 -23.52 -1.63 -16.79
N VAL A 48 -23.58 -2.95 -16.97
CA VAL A 48 -24.49 -3.58 -17.93
C VAL A 48 -25.92 -3.43 -17.40
N LEU A 49 -26.71 -2.62 -18.10
CA LEU A 49 -28.17 -2.64 -18.05
C LEU A 49 -28.65 -4.04 -18.47
N SER A 50 -29.27 -4.78 -17.55
CA SER A 50 -30.15 -5.88 -17.89
C SER A 50 -31.56 -5.54 -17.44
N SER A 51 -32.31 -4.95 -18.36
CA SER A 51 -33.76 -5.06 -18.41
C SER A 51 -34.14 -6.53 -18.58
N LEU A 52 -34.86 -7.08 -17.60
CA LEU A 52 -35.66 -8.28 -17.78
C LEU A 52 -37.08 -7.95 -17.36
N ALA A 53 -37.94 -7.84 -18.36
CA ALA A 53 -39.37 -7.85 -18.24
C ALA A 53 -39.82 -9.15 -17.57
N ILE A 54 -40.62 -9.04 -16.52
CA ILE A 54 -41.48 -10.14 -16.07
C ILE A 54 -42.91 -9.67 -16.23
N THR A 55 -43.54 -10.17 -17.28
CA THR A 55 -44.99 -10.25 -17.45
C THR A 55 -45.52 -11.31 -16.48
N ALA A 56 -46.44 -10.94 -15.58
CA ALA A 56 -47.41 -11.88 -15.02
C ALA A 56 -48.63 -11.13 -14.47
N ASN A 57 -49.78 -11.68 -14.81
CA ASN A 57 -51.11 -11.10 -14.75
C ASN A 57 -51.71 -10.99 -13.34
N HIS A 58 -52.65 -10.04 -13.24
CA HIS A 58 -53.88 -10.06 -12.45
C HIS A 58 -54.18 -11.32 -11.61
N SER A 59 -54.45 -11.11 -10.31
CA SER A 59 -55.71 -11.56 -9.71
C SER A 59 -56.06 -10.71 -8.49
N ASN A 60 -57.27 -10.13 -8.53
CA ASN A 60 -57.96 -9.54 -7.39
C ASN A 60 -58.47 -10.67 -6.48
N GLY A 61 -58.45 -10.45 -5.17
CA GLY A 61 -59.00 -11.38 -4.18
C GLY A 61 -59.14 -10.73 -2.81
N THR A 62 -60.18 -9.92 -2.65
CA THR A 62 -60.69 -9.41 -1.38
C THR A 62 -61.21 -10.58 -0.52
N SER A 63 -60.84 -10.66 0.76
CA SER A 63 -61.75 -11.16 1.81
C SER A 63 -61.29 -10.81 3.22
N ASN A 64 -62.27 -10.38 4.01
CA ASN A 64 -62.24 -10.07 5.44
C ASN A 64 -62.09 -11.33 6.30
N GLY A 65 -61.57 -11.17 7.53
CA GLY A 65 -61.67 -12.18 8.59
C GLY A 65 -61.12 -11.70 9.94
N ASN A 66 -62.02 -11.33 10.84
CA ASN A 66 -61.80 -10.96 12.25
C ASN A 66 -61.55 -12.18 13.15
N THR A 67 -60.67 -12.03 14.16
CA THR A 67 -60.67 -12.64 15.53
C THR A 67 -59.41 -12.10 16.25
N VAL A 68 -59.40 -11.27 17.32
CA VAL A 68 -60.02 -11.19 18.67
C VAL A 68 -59.43 -12.19 19.69
N GLN A 69 -59.07 -11.63 20.88
CA GLN A 69 -58.55 -12.17 22.16
C GLN A 69 -57.01 -12.25 22.32
N ASP A 70 -56.38 -11.84 23.44
CA ASP A 70 -56.84 -11.24 24.70
C ASP A 70 -55.67 -10.59 25.48
N ARG A 71 -56.03 -9.66 26.38
CA ARG A 71 -55.18 -8.97 27.37
C ARG A 71 -55.70 -9.32 28.78
N PRO A 72 -54.87 -9.29 29.84
CA PRO A 72 -55.21 -8.43 31.00
C PRO A 72 -53.95 -7.75 31.59
N ALA A 73 -53.96 -6.45 31.93
CA ALA A 73 -54.55 -5.74 33.09
C ALA A 73 -53.59 -5.63 34.31
N ALA A 74 -53.52 -4.42 34.87
CA ALA A 74 -52.56 -3.89 35.83
C ALA A 74 -53.04 -3.92 37.29
N VAL A 75 -52.14 -3.87 38.29
CA VAL A 75 -52.45 -3.48 39.70
C VAL A 75 -51.23 -2.86 40.44
N SER A 76 -51.41 -1.60 40.84
CA SER A 76 -51.00 -0.77 42.01
C SER A 76 -49.71 -0.92 42.86
N ALA A 77 -49.20 0.25 43.26
CA ALA A 77 -48.25 0.58 44.35
C ALA A 77 -48.82 0.44 45.79
N PRO A 78 -48.00 0.60 46.85
CA PRO A 78 -48.06 1.79 47.76
C PRO A 78 -46.67 2.23 48.32
N ALA A 79 -46.33 3.52 48.52
CA ALA A 79 -46.69 4.54 49.53
C ALA A 79 -45.85 4.57 50.84
N THR A 80 -45.24 5.74 51.10
CA THR A 80 -44.42 6.22 52.23
C THR A 80 -45.24 6.51 53.52
N PRO A 81 -44.61 6.80 54.69
CA PRO A 81 -44.50 8.20 55.17
C PRO A 81 -43.21 8.50 56.01
N GLN A 82 -42.44 9.57 55.75
CA GLN A 82 -42.46 10.93 56.37
C GLN A 82 -42.59 11.03 57.91
N VAL A 83 -41.62 11.70 58.59
CA VAL A 83 -41.80 12.76 59.61
C VAL A 83 -40.53 13.65 59.73
N THR A 84 -40.70 14.98 59.73
CA THR A 84 -39.77 16.03 60.25
C THR A 84 -40.52 16.91 61.27
N PRO A 85 -39.82 17.64 62.15
CA PRO A 85 -40.10 19.09 62.34
C PRO A 85 -38.82 19.96 62.53
N LYS A 86 -38.67 21.15 61.90
CA LYS A 86 -38.95 22.54 62.37
C LYS A 86 -38.20 22.97 63.67
N HIS A 87 -37.67 24.17 63.92
CA HIS A 87 -37.41 25.47 63.24
C HIS A 87 -36.81 26.39 64.35
N GLU A 88 -35.75 27.19 64.17
CA GLU A 88 -35.55 28.50 64.86
C GLU A 88 -34.24 29.23 64.52
N LYS A 89 -34.27 30.57 64.56
CA LYS A 89 -33.20 31.54 64.29
C LYS A 89 -33.39 32.72 65.27
N PRO A 90 -32.34 33.40 65.77
CA PRO A 90 -32.36 34.87 65.65
C PRO A 90 -31.00 35.61 65.57
N ARG A 91 -31.04 36.71 64.79
CA ARG A 91 -30.50 38.09 64.96
C ARG A 91 -29.00 38.48 64.98
N GLU A 92 -28.82 39.75 64.57
CA GLU A 92 -27.67 40.50 64.02
C GLU A 92 -26.73 41.17 65.03
N SER A 93 -25.47 41.43 64.62
CA SER A 93 -24.73 42.69 64.88
C SER A 93 -23.36 42.75 64.16
N THR A 94 -23.10 43.81 63.39
CA THR A 94 -21.78 44.28 62.86
C THR A 94 -21.37 45.52 63.68
N PRO A 95 -20.15 46.16 63.59
CA PRO A 95 -18.95 45.90 62.78
C PRO A 95 -17.59 46.04 63.51
N SER A 96 -16.47 45.58 62.91
CA SER A 96 -15.17 46.29 62.90
C SER A 96 -14.07 45.62 62.05
N ALA A 97 -13.63 46.39 61.06
CA ALA A 97 -12.28 46.63 60.51
C ALA A 97 -11.17 45.55 60.41
N LEU A 98 -10.63 45.49 59.17
CA LEU A 98 -9.25 45.22 58.73
C LEU A 98 -8.59 43.88 59.13
N VAL A 99 -8.38 42.98 58.16
CA VAL A 99 -7.11 42.79 57.43
C VAL A 99 -7.40 41.91 56.20
N ARG A 100 -6.96 42.37 55.03
CA ARG A 100 -7.17 41.75 53.71
C ARG A 100 -6.05 40.73 53.47
N SER A 101 -6.34 39.43 53.52
CA SER A 101 -5.45 38.38 53.00
C SER A 101 -5.77 38.10 51.52
N PRO A 102 -4.77 37.80 50.67
CA PRO A 102 -4.98 37.57 49.25
C PRO A 102 -5.76 36.27 49.02
N PRO A 103 -6.61 36.19 47.96
CA PRO A 103 -7.39 34.99 47.71
C PRO A 103 -6.48 33.83 47.30
N THR A 104 -6.68 32.70 47.97
CA THR A 104 -6.23 31.37 47.57
C THR A 104 -6.58 31.14 46.09
N PRO A 105 -5.63 30.72 45.24
CA PRO A 105 -5.95 30.43 43.86
C PRO A 105 -6.86 29.20 43.82
N THR A 106 -8.14 29.43 43.51
CA THR A 106 -9.02 28.42 42.92
C THR A 106 -8.25 27.72 41.81
N LEU A 107 -8.22 26.39 41.86
CA LEU A 107 -7.69 25.50 40.82
C LEU A 107 -8.34 25.82 39.47
N SER A 108 -7.79 26.81 38.78
CA SER A 108 -7.96 26.95 37.35
C SER A 108 -7.30 25.71 36.75
N LEU A 109 -8.07 24.90 36.02
CA LEU A 109 -7.50 23.93 35.11
C LEU A 109 -6.43 24.68 34.30
N LYS A 110 -5.15 24.40 34.55
CA LYS A 110 -4.05 24.81 33.68
C LYS A 110 -4.39 24.22 32.32
N LYS A 111 -5.03 25.02 31.48
CA LYS A 111 -5.44 24.66 30.13
C LYS A 111 -4.18 24.23 29.41
N ASP A 112 -4.09 22.94 29.15
CA ASP A 112 -2.87 22.26 28.78
C ASP A 112 -2.28 22.90 27.51
N LYS A 113 -1.17 23.64 27.63
CA LYS A 113 -0.49 24.29 26.49
C LYS A 113 -0.10 23.27 25.41
N SER A 114 -0.05 21.99 25.78
CA SER A 114 0.08 20.78 24.95
C SER A 114 -0.87 20.73 23.74
N ILE A 115 -2.08 21.28 23.85
CA ILE A 115 -3.11 21.14 22.79
C ILE A 115 -2.85 22.09 21.61
N ARG A 116 -2.20 23.25 21.83
CA ARG A 116 -2.08 24.32 20.83
C ARG A 116 -1.23 23.99 19.60
N ASN A 117 -0.43 22.91 19.66
CA ASN A 117 0.52 22.54 18.61
C ASN A 117 0.40 21.06 18.19
N THR A 118 -0.82 20.53 18.08
CA THR A 118 -1.03 19.18 17.50
C THR A 118 -1.53 19.34 16.05
N VAL A 119 -0.89 18.67 15.10
CA VAL A 119 -1.43 18.55 13.73
C VAL A 119 -2.21 17.26 13.62
N VAL A 120 -3.44 17.38 13.11
CA VAL A 120 -4.35 16.29 12.82
C VAL A 120 -4.30 16.06 11.32
N ASP A 121 -3.71 14.94 10.93
CA ASP A 121 -3.72 14.48 9.56
C ASP A 121 -4.93 13.57 9.35
N ILE A 122 -5.80 13.94 8.43
CA ILE A 122 -7.03 13.22 8.10
C ILE A 122 -6.92 12.74 6.65
N VAL A 123 -7.10 11.45 6.44
CA VAL A 123 -7.24 10.87 5.10
C VAL A 123 -8.68 10.38 4.98
N ILE A 124 -9.43 10.97 4.06
CA ILE A 124 -10.74 10.46 3.70
C ILE A 124 -10.59 9.43 2.59
N VAL A 125 -11.07 8.21 2.85
CA VAL A 125 -10.89 7.09 1.93
C VAL A 125 -12.10 6.97 1.04
N GLU A 126 -13.23 6.56 1.61
CA GLU A 126 -14.47 6.26 0.91
C GLU A 126 -15.70 6.49 1.79
N ALA A 127 -16.88 6.49 1.18
CA ALA A 127 -18.14 6.36 1.88
C ALA A 127 -18.90 5.14 1.34
N LYS A 128 -19.75 4.52 2.16
CA LYS A 128 -20.58 3.37 1.79
C LYS A 128 -22.03 3.62 2.12
N GLY A 129 -22.95 3.07 1.32
CA GLY A 129 -24.39 3.11 1.64
C GLY A 129 -25.05 4.46 1.33
N LEU A 130 -24.47 5.22 0.39
CA LEU A 130 -25.05 6.48 -0.07
C LEU A 130 -26.23 6.21 -1.03
N PRO A 131 -27.25 7.09 -1.04
CA PRO A 131 -28.38 6.96 -1.93
C PRO A 131 -27.95 7.09 -3.39
N ASP A 132 -28.69 6.44 -4.29
CA ASP A 132 -28.47 6.59 -5.72
C ASP A 132 -28.67 8.06 -6.16
N PRO A 133 -27.86 8.56 -7.10
CA PRO A 133 -28.03 9.92 -7.60
C PRO A 133 -29.44 10.08 -8.20
N PRO A 134 -30.09 11.25 -8.01
CA PRO A 134 -31.33 11.55 -8.70
C PRO A 134 -31.17 11.37 -10.22
N GLN A 135 -32.20 10.84 -10.91
CA GLN A 135 -32.23 10.76 -12.38
C GLN A 135 -32.48 12.13 -13.05
N ASP A 136 -31.79 13.17 -12.59
CA ASP A 136 -31.76 14.47 -13.28
C ASP A 136 -30.66 14.44 -14.35
N SER A 137 -30.83 15.16 -15.46
CA SER A 137 -29.81 15.28 -16.54
C SER A 137 -28.52 16.02 -16.10
N HIS A 138 -28.29 16.17 -14.81
CA HIS A 138 -27.16 16.89 -14.23
C HIS A 138 -26.17 15.93 -13.57
N SER A 139 -24.88 16.25 -13.67
CA SER A 139 -23.85 15.49 -12.96
C SER A 139 -23.90 15.79 -11.46
N HIS A 140 -24.35 14.80 -10.69
CA HIS A 140 -24.28 14.83 -9.23
C HIS A 140 -22.85 14.51 -8.77
N SER A 141 -22.32 15.29 -7.83
CA SER A 141 -20.96 15.11 -7.32
C SER A 141 -20.88 15.35 -5.83
N VAL A 142 -20.41 14.36 -5.08
CA VAL A 142 -20.31 14.39 -3.62
C VAL A 142 -18.95 14.97 -3.20
N TYR A 143 -18.98 15.86 -2.21
CA TYR A 143 -17.80 16.37 -1.54
C TYR A 143 -18.00 16.41 -0.03
N CYS A 144 -16.90 16.27 0.70
CA CYS A 144 -16.86 16.36 2.15
C CYS A 144 -16.35 17.73 2.58
N LYS A 145 -17.02 18.33 3.55
CA LYS A 145 -16.57 19.53 4.24
C LYS A 145 -16.14 19.15 5.65
N PHE A 146 -14.88 19.41 5.96
CA PHE A 146 -14.31 19.20 7.29
C PHE A 146 -14.30 20.52 8.04
N ARG A 147 -14.66 20.49 9.31
CA ARG A 147 -14.56 21.63 10.21
C ARG A 147 -13.93 21.18 11.52
N LEU A 148 -12.77 21.76 11.84
CA LEU A 148 -12.08 21.58 13.11
C LEU A 148 -11.90 22.97 13.75
N GLY A 149 -12.76 23.27 14.73
CA GLY A 149 -12.91 24.60 15.31
C GLY A 149 -13.13 25.69 14.24
N GLY A 150 -12.18 26.62 14.13
CA GLY A 150 -12.22 27.72 13.16
C GLY A 150 -11.64 27.42 11.77
N GLN A 151 -11.10 26.22 11.51
CA GLN A 151 -10.60 25.83 10.19
C GLN A 151 -11.66 25.00 9.45
N SER A 152 -11.94 25.33 8.19
CA SER A 152 -12.82 24.53 7.34
C SER A 152 -12.18 24.22 6.00
N TYR A 153 -12.20 22.96 5.60
CA TYR A 153 -11.65 22.47 4.34
C TYR A 153 -12.72 21.72 3.55
N LYS A 154 -12.58 21.70 2.22
CA LYS A 154 -13.47 20.98 1.32
C LYS A 154 -12.63 20.02 0.48
N SER A 155 -13.12 18.79 0.32
CA SER A 155 -12.52 17.82 -0.59
C SER A 155 -12.83 18.13 -2.04
N LYS A 156 -12.15 17.44 -2.95
CA LYS A 156 -12.57 17.36 -4.35
C LYS A 156 -13.98 16.75 -4.44
N ALA A 157 -14.72 17.19 -5.46
CA ALA A 157 -16.02 16.63 -5.78
C ALA A 157 -15.82 15.39 -6.64
N VAL A 158 -16.38 14.26 -6.20
CA VAL A 158 -16.33 12.96 -6.89
C VAL A 158 -17.75 12.64 -7.37
N THR A 159 -17.90 12.05 -8.56
CA THR A 159 -19.22 11.69 -9.09
C THR A 159 -20.01 10.84 -8.10
N THR A 160 -21.29 11.17 -7.90
CA THR A 160 -22.16 10.47 -6.95
C THR A 160 -22.32 9.01 -7.36
N THR A 161 -21.95 8.10 -6.46
CA THR A 161 -22.04 6.64 -6.63
C THR A 161 -22.35 6.03 -5.26
N LYS A 162 -22.81 4.78 -5.18
CA LYS A 162 -23.04 4.08 -3.88
C LYS A 162 -21.81 3.99 -2.99
N GLN A 163 -20.62 4.06 -3.59
CA GLN A 163 -19.31 3.99 -2.91
C GLN A 163 -18.31 5.00 -3.52
N PRO A 164 -18.45 6.31 -3.24
CA PRO A 164 -17.50 7.30 -3.74
C PRO A 164 -16.16 7.18 -2.98
N GLN A 165 -15.06 7.32 -3.72
CA GLN A 165 -13.71 7.29 -3.16
C GLN A 165 -13.00 8.61 -3.43
N TRP A 166 -12.55 9.29 -2.37
CA TRP A 166 -11.80 10.55 -2.48
C TRP A 166 -10.30 10.32 -2.42
N ARG A 167 -9.85 9.52 -1.44
CA ARG A 167 -8.44 9.20 -1.21
C ARG A 167 -7.57 10.45 -1.06
N GLU A 168 -8.09 11.45 -0.32
CA GLU A 168 -7.46 12.76 -0.14
C GLU A 168 -6.96 12.97 1.28
N ARG A 169 -5.85 13.70 1.42
CA ARG A 169 -5.26 14.07 2.70
C ARG A 169 -5.52 15.53 3.02
N PHE A 170 -5.91 15.79 4.26
CA PHE A 170 -6.00 17.11 4.86
C PHE A 170 -5.16 17.16 6.13
N SER A 171 -4.46 18.26 6.36
CA SER A 171 -3.66 18.51 7.57
C SER A 171 -4.22 19.73 8.28
N LEU A 172 -4.80 19.52 9.46
CA LEU A 172 -5.45 20.54 10.28
C LEU A 172 -4.62 20.80 11.54
N HIS A 173 -4.70 22.01 12.09
CA HIS A 173 -4.05 22.31 13.38
C HIS A 173 -5.09 22.31 14.49
N LEU A 174 -4.91 21.43 15.47
CA LEU A 174 -5.71 21.36 16.69
C LEU A 174 -5.40 22.60 17.53
N ARG A 175 -6.45 23.39 17.85
CA ARG A 175 -6.32 24.60 18.67
C ARG A 175 -7.00 24.42 20.02
N ASN A 176 -8.30 24.69 20.08
CA ASN A 176 -9.09 24.59 21.32
C ASN A 176 -10.20 23.54 21.21
N ASP A 177 -10.78 23.38 20.02
CA ASP A 177 -11.87 22.43 19.78
C ASP A 177 -11.30 21.10 19.30
N GLN A 178 -11.65 20.03 20.00
CA GLN A 178 -11.22 18.66 19.70
C GLN A 178 -12.30 17.85 18.96
N MET A 179 -13.42 18.49 18.61
CA MET A 179 -14.51 17.88 17.85
C MET A 179 -14.28 18.16 16.36
N LEU A 180 -14.10 17.08 15.58
CA LEU A 180 -14.00 17.12 14.13
C LEU A 180 -15.39 16.91 13.53
N ASN A 181 -15.97 17.96 12.96
CA ASN A 181 -17.25 17.87 12.25
C ASN A 181 -16.99 17.60 10.78
N ILE A 182 -17.66 16.59 10.25
CA ILE A 182 -17.55 16.16 8.85
C ILE A 182 -18.96 16.21 8.27
N THR A 183 -19.12 16.98 7.20
CA THR A 183 -20.40 17.14 6.54
C THR A 183 -20.29 16.71 5.09
N LEU A 184 -21.15 15.79 4.67
CA LEU A 184 -21.25 15.29 3.31
C LEU A 184 -22.30 16.10 2.54
N CYS A 185 -21.92 16.60 1.37
CA CYS A 185 -22.81 17.39 0.52
C CYS A 185 -22.75 16.91 -0.93
N ASP A 186 -23.90 16.81 -1.57
CA ASP A 186 -24.03 16.64 -3.01
C ASP A 186 -24.07 18.01 -3.70
N LYS A 187 -23.26 18.15 -4.73
CA LYS A 187 -23.17 19.32 -5.60
C LYS A 187 -23.87 18.98 -6.93
N GLY A 188 -25.20 19.11 -6.93
CA GLY A 188 -26.03 19.20 -8.12
C GLY A 188 -26.46 20.65 -8.40
N LYS A 189 -27.69 20.86 -8.90
CA LYS A 189 -28.26 22.19 -9.16
C LYS A 189 -28.46 23.03 -7.87
N ARG A 190 -28.77 22.35 -6.76
CA ARG A 190 -28.77 22.90 -5.40
C ARG A 190 -27.83 22.05 -4.55
N LYS A 191 -27.20 22.67 -3.55
CA LYS A 191 -26.40 21.92 -2.57
C LYS A 191 -27.35 21.10 -1.71
N ASN A 192 -27.29 19.79 -1.83
CA ASN A 192 -28.07 18.90 -0.98
C ASN A 192 -27.19 18.36 0.14
N PHE A 193 -27.67 18.47 1.38
CA PHE A 193 -26.99 17.89 2.54
C PHE A 193 -27.31 16.39 2.58
N MET A 194 -26.28 15.55 2.64
CA MET A 194 -26.45 14.09 2.61
C MET A 194 -26.29 13.46 3.99
N GLY A 195 -25.56 14.12 4.90
CA GLY A 195 -25.30 13.67 6.26
C GLY A 195 -24.15 14.40 6.92
N SER A 196 -24.09 14.33 8.24
CA SER A 196 -22.98 14.84 9.04
C SER A 196 -22.59 13.82 10.09
N CYS A 197 -21.31 13.81 10.47
CA CYS A 197 -20.83 13.06 11.63
C CYS A 197 -19.83 13.92 12.42
N VAL A 198 -19.75 13.64 13.72
CA VAL A 198 -18.85 14.33 14.64
C VAL A 198 -17.95 13.31 15.31
N ILE A 199 -16.63 13.52 15.20
CA ILE A 199 -15.62 12.65 15.80
C ILE A 199 -14.91 13.40 16.91
N ASP A 200 -14.96 12.86 18.13
CA ASP A 200 -14.16 13.39 19.24
C ASP A 200 -12.72 12.87 19.14
N LEU A 201 -11.79 13.81 19.04
CA LEU A 201 -10.35 13.54 18.95
C LEU A 201 -9.70 13.38 20.33
N SER A 202 -10.40 13.73 21.42
CA SER A 202 -9.87 13.65 22.79
C SER A 202 -9.62 12.22 23.26
N THR A 203 -10.48 11.29 22.81
CA THR A 203 -10.48 9.87 23.18
C THR A 203 -9.44 9.05 22.41
N ARG A 204 -8.77 9.64 21.43
CA ARG A 204 -7.87 8.93 20.50
C ARG A 204 -6.41 9.05 20.93
N GLU A 205 -5.68 7.94 20.81
CA GLU A 205 -4.24 7.90 21.13
C GLU A 205 -3.46 8.86 20.23
N ARG A 206 -2.54 9.63 20.81
CA ARG A 206 -1.63 10.52 20.06
C ARG A 206 -0.48 9.71 19.46
N GLU A 207 0.11 10.25 18.40
CA GLU A 207 1.25 9.67 17.68
C GLU A 207 0.96 8.29 17.04
N ARG A 208 -0.33 7.97 16.84
CA ARG A 208 -0.82 6.77 16.15
C ARG A 208 -1.89 7.12 15.10
N THR A 209 -1.96 6.32 14.05
CA THR A 209 -3.02 6.42 13.03
C THR A 209 -4.20 5.52 13.42
N HIS A 210 -5.40 6.08 13.46
CA HIS A 210 -6.65 5.37 13.75
C HIS A 210 -7.48 5.26 12.48
N ASP A 211 -7.89 4.05 12.13
CA ASP A 211 -8.79 3.80 11.01
C ASP A 211 -10.23 3.65 11.51
N ILE A 212 -11.13 4.52 11.05
CA ILE A 212 -12.45 4.74 11.65
C ILE A 212 -13.53 4.67 10.58
N TRP A 213 -14.48 3.77 10.77
CA TRP A 213 -15.78 3.80 10.11
C TRP A 213 -16.76 4.54 11.02
N GLN A 214 -17.32 5.64 10.52
CA GLN A 214 -18.26 6.46 11.26
C GLN A 214 -19.58 6.56 10.49
N ASP A 215 -20.67 6.21 11.14
CA ASP A 215 -22.02 6.36 10.59
C ASP A 215 -22.42 7.84 10.56
N LEU A 216 -23.21 8.22 9.55
CA LEU A 216 -23.72 9.57 9.39
C LEU A 216 -24.97 9.76 10.26
N ASP A 217 -24.92 10.66 11.24
CA ASP A 217 -25.98 10.89 12.23
C ASP A 217 -27.27 11.44 11.58
N GLU A 218 -27.12 12.28 10.55
CA GLU A 218 -28.22 12.94 9.83
C GLU A 218 -28.28 12.52 8.34
N GLY A 219 -27.94 11.27 8.03
CA GLY A 219 -27.80 10.81 6.63
C GLY A 219 -27.90 9.31 6.42
N TYR A 220 -27.67 8.88 5.17
CA TYR A 220 -27.57 7.47 4.80
C TYR A 220 -26.13 7.09 4.50
N GLY A 221 -25.65 6.05 5.18
CA GLY A 221 -24.34 5.46 4.95
C GLY A 221 -23.30 5.78 6.02
N SER A 222 -22.10 5.24 5.79
CA SER A 222 -20.95 5.33 6.68
C SER A 222 -19.76 5.90 5.93
N VAL A 223 -18.95 6.70 6.60
CA VAL A 223 -17.74 7.31 6.03
C VAL A 223 -16.50 6.66 6.65
N HIS A 224 -15.52 6.36 5.80
CA HIS A 224 -14.25 5.77 6.17
C HIS A 224 -13.15 6.81 6.22
N LEU A 225 -12.57 6.99 7.40
CA LEU A 225 -11.60 8.04 7.71
C LEU A 225 -10.42 7.44 8.45
N SER A 226 -9.22 7.79 8.01
CA SER A 226 -7.99 7.52 8.75
C SER A 226 -7.49 8.82 9.38
N VAL A 227 -7.42 8.88 10.71
CA VAL A 227 -7.07 10.08 11.48
C VAL A 227 -5.80 9.83 12.27
N THR A 228 -4.82 10.73 12.14
CA THR A 228 -3.56 10.67 12.90
C THR A 228 -3.33 11.98 13.64
N LEU A 229 -3.12 11.90 14.95
CA LEU A 229 -2.78 13.06 15.79
C LEU A 229 -1.27 13.12 16.05
N CYS A 230 -0.58 14.13 15.52
CA CYS A 230 0.87 14.31 15.71
C CYS A 230 1.17 15.54 16.56
N SER A 231 1.91 15.38 17.67
CA SER A 231 2.31 16.50 18.52
C SER A 231 3.55 17.20 17.97
N ILE A 232 3.43 18.49 17.65
CA ILE A 232 4.53 19.36 17.20
C ILE A 232 5.05 20.11 18.42
N ARG A 233 5.91 19.48 19.22
CA ARG A 233 6.65 20.21 20.25
C ARG A 233 7.72 21.08 19.57
N THR A 234 7.65 22.39 19.78
CA THR A 234 8.80 23.29 19.58
C THR A 234 9.62 23.23 20.86
N SER A 235 10.92 22.98 20.74
CA SER A 235 11.89 22.81 21.83
C SER A 235 12.05 24.08 22.71
N SER A 236 11.07 24.38 23.56
CA SER A 236 11.20 25.36 24.65
C SER A 236 10.20 25.07 25.78
N GLY A 237 10.56 24.14 26.67
CA GLY A 237 9.84 23.91 27.93
C GLY A 237 9.99 22.49 28.47
N ASP A 238 10.66 22.39 29.62
CA ASP A 238 10.81 21.29 30.58
C ASP A 238 10.68 19.80 30.13
N PRO A 239 11.71 18.96 30.40
CA PRO A 239 11.68 17.52 30.13
C PRO A 239 10.73 16.72 31.06
N SER A 240 10.14 17.34 32.08
CA SER A 240 9.31 16.68 33.10
C SER A 240 7.88 16.32 32.65
N GLN A 241 7.48 16.72 31.43
CA GLN A 241 6.23 16.29 30.80
C GLN A 241 6.47 15.62 29.43
N ALA A 242 7.59 14.95 29.23
CA ALA A 242 7.60 13.86 28.26
C ALA A 242 6.50 12.89 28.72
N VAL A 243 5.45 12.73 27.90
CA VAL A 243 4.50 11.62 28.09
C VAL A 243 5.39 10.41 28.29
N ALA A 244 5.23 9.71 29.42
CA ALA A 244 5.93 8.46 29.65
C ALA A 244 5.56 7.54 28.48
N THR A 245 6.40 7.51 27.45
CA THR A 245 6.32 6.49 26.43
C THR A 245 6.70 5.23 27.18
N VAL A 246 5.69 4.51 27.68
CA VAL A 246 5.87 3.24 28.36
C VAL A 246 6.69 2.40 27.40
N GLU A 247 7.99 2.23 27.72
CA GLU A 247 8.83 1.31 26.98
C GLU A 247 8.17 -0.05 27.17
N PRO A 248 7.66 -0.66 26.09
CA PRO A 248 6.87 -1.85 26.22
C PRO A 248 7.78 -2.97 26.70
N ASN A 249 7.26 -3.81 27.60
CA ASN A 249 7.96 -5.01 27.99
C ASN A 249 8.15 -5.90 26.76
N ILE A 250 9.40 -5.99 26.29
CA ILE A 250 9.77 -6.71 25.07
C ILE A 250 9.36 -8.18 25.17
N ASP A 251 9.43 -8.76 26.36
CA ASP A 251 9.14 -10.17 26.58
C ASP A 251 7.63 -10.48 26.48
N ASP A 252 6.77 -9.58 26.95
CA ASP A 252 5.31 -9.71 26.79
C ASP A 252 4.92 -9.61 25.31
N LEU A 253 5.57 -8.71 24.55
CA LEU A 253 5.35 -8.59 23.10
C LEU A 253 5.83 -9.83 22.33
N LYS A 254 6.98 -10.38 22.69
CA LYS A 254 7.48 -11.64 22.12
C LYS A 254 6.53 -12.80 22.40
N ALA A 255 6.02 -12.91 23.62
CA ALA A 255 5.04 -13.93 24.00
C ALA A 255 3.72 -13.75 23.23
N LYS A 256 3.26 -12.50 23.08
CA LYS A 256 2.05 -12.16 22.33
C LYS A 256 2.14 -12.57 20.86
N TYR A 257 3.26 -12.28 20.19
CA TYR A 257 3.47 -12.55 18.76
C TYR A 257 4.23 -13.86 18.49
N ALA A 258 4.33 -14.76 19.45
CA ALA A 258 4.96 -16.06 19.27
C ALA A 258 4.19 -16.92 18.26
N PHE A 259 4.89 -17.86 17.60
CA PHE A 259 4.32 -18.72 16.57
C PHE A 259 3.14 -19.59 17.04
N TYR A 260 3.10 -19.95 18.33
CA TYR A 260 2.06 -20.78 18.93
C TYR A 260 0.81 -19.98 19.33
N ASN A 261 0.90 -18.65 19.40
CA ASN A 261 -0.24 -17.81 19.78
C ASN A 261 -1.01 -17.38 18.54
N LEU A 262 -1.97 -18.20 18.11
CA LEU A 262 -2.90 -17.87 17.04
C LEU A 262 -4.12 -17.16 17.63
N THR A 263 -3.93 -15.89 18.01
CA THR A 263 -5.07 -15.05 18.41
C THR A 263 -6.09 -14.94 17.27
N PRO A 264 -7.39 -14.90 17.57
CA PRO A 264 -8.45 -14.87 16.55
C PRO A 264 -8.42 -13.60 15.67
N ASP A 265 -7.90 -12.48 16.19
CA ASP A 265 -7.70 -11.25 15.42
C ASP A 265 -6.50 -11.37 14.46
N THR A 266 -6.76 -11.90 13.25
CA THR A 266 -5.77 -12.07 12.17
C THR A 266 -5.57 -10.81 11.30
N THR A 267 -6.11 -9.68 11.74
CA THR A 267 -6.00 -8.40 11.02
C THR A 267 -4.59 -7.83 11.16
N VAL A 268 -4.07 -7.77 12.39
CA VAL A 268 -2.73 -7.28 12.73
C VAL A 268 -1.79 -8.47 12.89
N VAL A 269 -0.77 -8.53 12.04
CA VAL A 269 0.22 -9.60 12.00
C VAL A 269 1.36 -9.38 13.01
N GLY A 270 1.64 -8.11 13.33
CA GLY A 270 2.74 -7.73 14.21
C GLY A 270 2.74 -6.26 14.60
N GLN A 271 3.78 -5.85 15.33
CA GLN A 271 4.04 -4.46 15.71
C GLN A 271 5.50 -4.11 15.43
N LEU A 272 5.71 -2.89 14.91
CA LEU A 272 7.01 -2.28 14.66
C LEU A 272 7.20 -1.12 15.64
N HIS A 273 8.26 -1.18 16.42
CA HIS A 273 8.69 -0.10 17.30
C HIS A 273 9.89 0.60 16.65
N VAL A 274 9.76 1.90 16.39
CA VAL A 274 10.80 2.71 15.76
C VAL A 274 11.18 3.85 16.69
N LYS A 275 12.45 3.87 17.12
CA LYS A 275 13.03 5.00 17.84
C LYS A 275 13.88 5.83 16.87
N VAL A 276 13.41 7.05 16.61
CA VAL A 276 14.09 8.02 15.76
C VAL A 276 15.04 8.82 16.66
N ILE A 277 16.34 8.56 16.54
CA ILE A 277 17.36 9.15 17.42
C ILE A 277 17.75 10.54 16.89
N GLY A 278 18.23 10.61 15.65
CA GLY A 278 18.73 11.86 15.07
C GLY A 278 19.18 11.72 13.61
N ALA A 279 19.59 12.83 13.00
CA ALA A 279 20.20 12.85 11.67
C ALA A 279 21.54 13.60 11.70
N ARG A 280 22.38 13.39 10.68
CA ARG A 280 23.64 14.10 10.48
C ARG A 280 23.86 14.44 9.01
N GLY A 281 24.63 15.49 8.74
CA GLY A 281 25.06 15.84 7.38
C GLY A 281 23.98 16.50 6.52
N LEU A 282 22.91 17.04 7.14
CA LEU A 282 21.84 17.74 6.42
C LEU A 282 22.32 19.08 5.86
N TYR A 283 21.82 19.44 4.68
CA TYR A 283 22.15 20.71 4.02
C TYR A 283 21.42 21.90 4.68
N GLY A 284 22.13 23.02 4.89
CA GLY A 284 21.50 24.32 5.13
C GLY A 284 20.94 24.60 6.53
N LYS A 285 21.38 23.88 7.58
CA LYS A 285 20.87 24.00 8.98
C LYS A 285 19.33 24.11 9.04
N PRO A 286 18.60 23.08 8.58
CA PRO A 286 17.16 23.15 8.42
C PRO A 286 16.42 23.08 9.77
N ASN A 287 15.16 23.49 9.75
CA ASN A 287 14.17 23.15 10.77
C ASN A 287 13.61 21.75 10.47
N ALA A 288 14.42 20.73 10.72
CA ALA A 288 14.13 19.37 10.28
C ALA A 288 12.99 18.71 11.05
N TYR A 289 12.08 18.06 10.33
CA TYR A 289 11.14 17.10 10.87
C TYR A 289 11.11 15.84 10.00
N CYS A 290 10.73 14.71 10.60
CA CYS A 290 10.60 13.44 9.91
C CYS A 290 9.14 13.05 9.78
N THR A 291 8.80 12.47 8.65
CA THR A 291 7.57 11.74 8.43
C THR A 291 7.92 10.26 8.37
N LEU A 292 7.27 9.47 9.20
CA LEU A 292 7.37 8.02 9.26
C LEU A 292 6.09 7.44 8.66
N GLU A 293 6.21 6.51 7.71
CA GLU A 293 5.08 5.95 6.98
C GLU A 293 5.26 4.43 6.84
N LEU A 294 4.26 3.69 7.31
CA LEU A 294 4.14 2.24 7.16
C LEU A 294 2.74 1.93 6.62
N ASP A 295 2.67 1.43 5.38
CA ASP A 295 1.42 1.18 4.66
C ASP A 295 0.50 2.43 4.60
N ASN A 296 -0.58 2.42 5.38
CA ASN A 296 -1.55 3.52 5.50
C ASN A 296 -1.37 4.32 6.81
N GLU A 297 -0.55 3.84 7.73
CA GLU A 297 -0.20 4.56 8.96
C GLU A 297 0.92 5.57 8.66
N ARG A 298 0.74 6.82 9.09
CA ARG A 298 1.74 7.87 8.89
C ARG A 298 1.77 8.83 10.06
N VAL A 299 2.94 8.95 10.69
CA VAL A 299 3.18 9.80 11.86
C VAL A 299 4.25 10.84 11.53
N GLN A 300 4.14 12.03 12.12
CA GLN A 300 5.12 13.10 11.97
C GLN A 300 5.85 13.34 13.30
N THR A 301 7.17 13.52 13.23
CA THR A 301 7.98 13.88 14.39
C THR A 301 7.94 15.39 14.66
N PRO A 302 8.24 15.83 15.90
CA PRO A 302 8.41 17.25 16.19
C PRO A 302 9.53 17.86 15.35
N SER A 303 9.35 19.12 14.95
CA SER A 303 10.38 19.88 14.25
C SER A 303 11.47 20.33 15.21
N VAL A 304 12.72 20.01 14.89
CA VAL A 304 13.91 20.50 15.60
C VAL A 304 14.44 21.71 14.85
N SER A 305 14.62 22.83 15.54
CA SER A 305 15.00 24.10 14.91
C SER A 305 16.49 24.17 14.57
N SER A 306 16.79 24.69 13.38
CA SER A 306 18.09 25.20 12.92
C SER A 306 19.32 24.36 13.29
N SER A 307 19.30 23.06 13.00
CA SER A 307 20.44 22.16 13.23
C SER A 307 20.75 21.30 12.01
N ALA A 308 22.04 21.20 11.65
CA ALA A 308 22.52 20.22 10.65
C ALA A 308 22.57 18.78 11.21
N GLU A 309 22.53 18.65 12.55
CA GLU A 309 22.44 17.39 13.29
C GLU A 309 21.25 17.43 14.26
N PRO A 310 20.00 17.30 13.76
CA PRO A 310 18.83 17.30 14.62
C PRO A 310 18.76 16.00 15.45
N VAL A 311 18.40 16.13 16.72
CA VAL A 311 18.17 15.00 17.63
C VAL A 311 16.69 15.01 18.03
N TRP A 312 15.99 13.91 17.74
CA TRP A 312 14.56 13.75 18.08
C TRP A 312 14.37 12.88 19.33
N ASN A 313 15.11 11.78 19.43
CA ASN A 313 15.03 10.76 20.50
C ASN A 313 13.59 10.41 20.92
N LYS A 314 12.76 10.03 19.94
CA LYS A 314 11.35 9.63 20.16
C LYS A 314 11.05 8.27 19.57
N SER A 315 10.28 7.47 20.30
CA SER A 315 9.77 6.17 19.87
C SER A 315 8.34 6.25 19.35
N TYR A 316 8.06 5.49 18.31
CA TYR A 316 6.77 5.36 17.63
C TYR A 316 6.42 3.89 17.47
N VAL A 317 5.13 3.57 17.50
CA VAL A 317 4.63 2.20 17.34
C VAL A 317 3.72 2.16 16.11
N PHE A 318 3.98 1.21 15.22
CA PHE A 318 3.19 0.96 14.02
C PHE A 318 2.63 -0.46 14.06
N ASN A 319 1.38 -0.63 13.63
CA ASN A 319 0.83 -1.97 13.42
C ASN A 319 1.29 -2.51 12.06
N ILE A 320 1.65 -3.78 12.01
CA ILE A 320 2.05 -4.47 10.79
C ILE A 320 0.88 -5.30 10.30
N TYR A 321 0.36 -5.00 9.11
CA TYR A 321 -0.69 -5.78 8.46
C TYR A 321 -0.14 -6.78 7.44
N ASP A 322 1.02 -6.49 6.83
CA ASP A 322 1.74 -7.37 5.90
C ASP A 322 3.25 -7.31 6.19
N VAL A 323 3.91 -8.46 6.27
CA VAL A 323 5.35 -8.56 6.54
C VAL A 323 6.21 -8.14 5.34
N ALA A 324 5.64 -8.19 4.13
CA ALA A 324 6.31 -7.74 2.91
C ALA A 324 6.25 -6.21 2.74
N SER A 325 5.64 -5.49 3.69
CA SER A 325 5.58 -4.03 3.68
C SER A 325 6.94 -3.38 3.88
N THR A 326 7.02 -2.09 3.56
CA THR A 326 8.25 -1.31 3.62
C THR A 326 8.04 -0.08 4.48
N PHE A 327 8.92 0.14 5.44
CA PHE A 327 8.97 1.34 6.24
C PHE A 327 9.62 2.48 5.46
N GLU A 328 8.96 3.63 5.37
CA GLU A 328 9.45 4.82 4.67
C GLU A 328 9.62 5.99 5.65
N LEU A 329 10.84 6.52 5.72
CA LEU A 329 11.15 7.74 6.47
C LEU A 329 11.49 8.87 5.49
N LYS A 330 10.83 10.01 5.62
CA LYS A 330 11.09 11.23 4.83
C LYS A 330 11.50 12.37 5.76
N VAL A 331 12.57 13.06 5.42
CA VAL A 331 13.04 14.25 6.15
C VAL A 331 12.68 15.49 5.34
N TYR A 332 12.09 16.47 6.02
CA TYR A 332 11.64 17.72 5.44
C TYR A 332 12.17 18.90 6.25
N ASP A 333 12.34 20.04 5.58
CA ASP A 333 12.62 21.32 6.21
C ASP A 333 11.32 22.11 6.43
N ARG A 334 11.14 22.64 7.63
CA ARG A 334 10.06 23.55 8.03
C ARG A 334 10.60 24.98 8.19
N SER A 335 11.40 25.46 7.25
CA SER A 335 11.87 26.84 7.22
C SER A 335 10.75 27.79 6.80
N ILE A 336 10.64 28.93 7.49
CA ILE A 336 9.59 29.94 7.27
C ILE A 336 9.67 30.57 5.86
N ASN A 337 10.87 30.58 5.28
CA ASN A 337 11.14 31.21 3.98
C ASN A 337 10.72 30.34 2.78
N SER A 338 10.49 29.04 2.99
CA SER A 338 10.01 28.16 1.93
C SER A 338 8.52 27.90 2.11
N LEU A 339 7.67 28.56 1.30
CA LEU A 339 6.22 28.33 1.24
C LEU A 339 5.86 26.88 0.90
N LEU A 340 6.83 26.08 0.45
CA LEU A 340 6.74 24.65 0.20
C LEU A 340 7.76 23.94 1.09
N TYR A 341 7.33 23.03 1.94
CA TYR A 341 8.21 22.16 2.73
C TYR A 341 9.31 21.57 1.83
N ASP A 342 10.58 21.94 2.05
CA ASP A 342 11.66 21.48 1.18
C ASP A 342 12.05 20.04 1.57
N PHE A 343 12.18 19.19 0.56
CA PHE A 343 12.45 17.76 0.77
C PHE A 343 13.96 17.56 0.92
N LEU A 344 14.39 17.13 2.10
CA LEU A 344 15.81 16.94 2.42
C LEU A 344 16.29 15.53 2.09
N GLY A 345 15.44 14.51 2.22
CA GLY A 345 15.83 13.16 1.88
C GLY A 345 14.83 12.09 2.33
N ARG A 346 15.07 10.85 1.90
CA ARG A 346 14.22 9.70 2.21
C ARG A 346 15.02 8.42 2.41
N VAL A 347 14.53 7.57 3.30
CA VAL A 347 14.98 6.21 3.55
C VAL A 347 13.80 5.26 3.34
N ILE A 348 14.03 4.11 2.70
CA ILE A 348 13.04 3.05 2.52
C ILE A 348 13.69 1.74 3.00
N ILE A 349 13.12 1.12 4.02
CA ILE A 349 13.65 -0.09 4.65
C ILE A 349 12.54 -1.17 4.62
N PRO A 350 12.75 -2.32 3.95
CA PRO A 350 11.81 -3.42 4.00
C PRO A 350 11.81 -4.07 5.40
N LEU A 351 10.63 -4.43 5.92
CA LEU A 351 10.50 -4.97 7.27
C LEU A 351 11.33 -6.24 7.49
N LEU A 352 11.41 -7.10 6.48
CA LEU A 352 12.16 -8.36 6.53
C LEU A 352 13.69 -8.19 6.59
N ARG A 353 14.25 -6.99 6.37
CA ARG A 353 15.71 -6.73 6.47
C ARG A 353 16.11 -6.00 7.74
N ILE A 354 15.16 -5.69 8.61
CA ILE A 354 15.45 -4.93 9.83
C ILE A 354 16.13 -5.85 10.85
N ASN A 355 17.31 -5.46 11.29
CA ASN A 355 17.99 -6.06 12.43
C ASN A 355 17.36 -5.49 13.70
N SER A 356 16.87 -6.37 14.58
CA SER A 356 16.16 -5.93 15.78
C SER A 356 17.13 -5.45 16.85
N GLY A 357 16.88 -4.26 17.40
CA GLY A 357 17.46 -3.79 18.67
C GLY A 357 18.72 -2.95 18.56
N GLU A 358 19.33 -2.86 17.38
CA GLU A 358 20.56 -2.10 17.17
C GLU A 358 20.30 -0.74 16.51
N PRO A 359 20.90 0.36 17.01
CA PRO A 359 20.77 1.67 16.41
C PRO A 359 21.69 1.81 15.17
N CYS A 360 21.12 1.72 13.98
CA CYS A 360 21.84 1.76 12.71
C CYS A 360 21.76 3.13 12.01
N TRP A 361 22.78 3.46 11.21
CA TRP A 361 22.80 4.66 10.36
C TRP A 361 22.32 4.31 8.95
N TYR A 362 21.31 5.02 8.46
CA TYR A 362 20.77 4.87 7.11
C TYR A 362 21.06 6.11 6.27
N ALA A 363 21.61 5.93 5.07
CA ALA A 363 21.87 7.01 4.13
C ALA A 363 20.56 7.58 3.57
N LEU A 364 20.43 8.91 3.56
CA LEU A 364 19.29 9.60 2.95
C LEU A 364 19.47 9.64 1.43
N LYS A 365 18.42 9.23 0.72
CA LYS A 365 18.33 9.32 -0.75
C LYS A 365 17.58 10.56 -1.18
N ASP A 366 17.91 11.04 -2.36
CA ASP A 366 17.19 12.14 -3.02
C ASP A 366 15.79 11.69 -3.50
N SER A 367 14.96 12.64 -3.95
CA SER A 367 13.57 12.45 -4.39
C SER A 367 13.48 11.44 -5.55
N CYS A 368 14.52 11.41 -6.40
CA CYS A 368 14.69 10.47 -7.51
C CYS A 368 15.20 9.08 -7.09
N LYS A 369 15.49 8.84 -5.80
CA LYS A 369 15.90 7.56 -5.19
C LYS A 369 17.19 6.91 -5.73
N LYS A 370 17.87 7.54 -6.70
CA LYS A 370 19.09 7.02 -7.36
C LYS A 370 20.40 7.51 -6.73
N LYS A 371 20.41 8.74 -6.18
CA LYS A 371 21.61 9.41 -5.64
C LYS A 371 21.41 9.71 -4.14
N CYS A 372 22.53 9.90 -3.43
CA CYS A 372 22.51 10.46 -2.08
C CYS A 372 21.78 11.80 -2.08
N ALA A 373 21.06 12.09 -1.00
CA ALA A 373 20.41 13.37 -0.79
C ALA A 373 21.42 14.53 -0.74
N ARG A 374 20.94 15.76 -0.95
CA ARG A 374 21.77 16.96 -0.90
C ARG A 374 22.33 17.16 0.52
N GLY A 375 23.65 17.31 0.63
CA GLY A 375 24.33 17.54 1.90
C GLY A 375 25.71 16.88 1.98
N ASN A 376 26.29 16.90 3.17
CA ASN A 376 27.56 16.23 3.46
C ASN A 376 27.29 14.83 4.01
N CYS A 377 27.06 13.86 3.12
CA CYS A 377 26.68 12.48 3.45
C CYS A 377 25.48 12.40 4.43
N PRO A 378 24.31 12.91 4.03
CA PRO A 378 23.14 12.96 4.91
C PRO A 378 22.70 11.56 5.34
N ARG A 379 22.53 11.36 6.64
CA ARG A 379 22.19 10.06 7.26
C ARG A 379 21.26 10.22 8.46
N VAL A 380 20.43 9.22 8.71
CA VAL A 380 19.51 9.16 9.86
C VAL A 380 19.84 7.95 10.71
N ARG A 381 19.84 8.13 12.04
CA ARG A 381 20.03 7.07 13.01
C ARG A 381 18.69 6.58 13.54
N LEU A 382 18.41 5.30 13.33
CA LEU A 382 17.17 4.64 13.72
C LEU A 382 17.47 3.38 14.51
N GLU A 383 16.68 3.12 15.53
CA GLU A 383 16.62 1.84 16.23
C GLU A 383 15.23 1.26 16.00
N MET A 384 15.16 0.03 15.50
CA MET A 384 13.91 -0.61 15.07
C MET A 384 13.79 -2.00 15.69
N ASN A 385 12.63 -2.29 16.26
CA ASN A 385 12.28 -3.60 16.85
C ASN A 385 10.99 -4.11 16.22
N ILE A 386 11.03 -5.33 15.67
CA ILE A 386 9.87 -5.94 15.00
C ILE A 386 9.44 -7.18 15.76
N PHE A 387 8.15 -7.26 16.08
CA PHE A 387 7.50 -8.43 16.65
C PHE A 387 6.37 -8.85 15.72
N TRP A 388 6.39 -10.09 15.23
CA TRP A 388 5.36 -10.59 14.31
C TRP A 388 5.21 -12.11 14.44
N ASN A 389 3.99 -12.59 14.23
CA ASN A 389 3.72 -14.03 14.22
C ASN A 389 3.98 -14.62 12.82
N PRO A 390 4.92 -15.58 12.68
CA PRO A 390 5.29 -16.12 11.38
C PRO A 390 4.19 -16.94 10.69
N VAL A 391 3.32 -17.60 11.44
CA VAL A 391 2.24 -18.42 10.90
C VAL A 391 1.13 -17.52 10.34
N VAL A 392 0.68 -16.56 11.15
CA VAL A 392 -0.36 -15.59 10.75
C VAL A 392 0.14 -14.74 9.57
N ALA A 393 1.40 -14.32 9.59
CA ALA A 393 2.03 -13.62 8.48
C ALA A 393 2.02 -14.42 7.19
N SER A 394 2.44 -15.68 7.24
CA SER A 394 2.50 -16.57 6.06
C SER A 394 1.11 -16.75 5.43
N MET A 395 0.09 -16.93 6.26
CA MET A 395 -1.30 -17.05 5.78
C MET A 395 -1.81 -15.75 5.14
N LYS A 396 -1.37 -14.58 5.64
CA LYS A 396 -1.78 -13.28 5.12
C LYS A 396 -1.24 -12.99 3.72
N LEU A 397 -0.11 -13.57 3.33
CA LEU A 397 0.49 -13.37 2.02
C LEU A 397 -0.41 -13.80 0.84
N PHE A 398 -1.34 -14.73 1.08
CA PHE A 398 -2.29 -15.23 0.08
C PHE A 398 -3.62 -14.45 0.02
N ARG A 399 -3.83 -13.49 0.94
CA ARG A 399 -4.98 -12.59 0.93
C ARG A 399 -4.67 -11.38 0.03
N PRO A 400 -5.64 -10.57 -0.41
CA PRO A 400 -5.34 -9.38 -1.21
C PRO A 400 -4.49 -8.39 -0.41
N LYS A 401 -3.49 -7.79 -1.06
CA LYS A 401 -2.63 -6.76 -0.45
C LYS A 401 -3.46 -5.52 -0.14
N GLN A 402 -3.23 -4.90 1.01
CA GLN A 402 -3.89 -3.64 1.35
C GLN A 402 -3.54 -2.57 0.32
N VAL A 403 -4.56 -1.91 -0.22
CA VAL A 403 -4.38 -0.82 -1.17
C VAL A 403 -4.00 0.42 -0.39
N LYS A 404 -2.89 1.05 -0.78
CA LYS A 404 -2.48 2.32 -0.21
C LYS A 404 -3.54 3.37 -0.52
N TYR A 405 -4.05 4.06 0.51
CA TYR A 405 -5.12 5.04 0.33
C TYR A 405 -4.70 6.14 -0.63
N ILE A 406 -3.48 6.68 -0.46
CA ILE A 406 -2.95 7.72 -1.33
C ILE A 406 -1.95 7.08 -2.30
N ALA A 407 -2.45 6.68 -3.46
CA ALA A 407 -1.61 6.26 -4.57
C ALA A 407 -1.07 7.48 -5.32
N LYS A 408 0.23 7.49 -5.64
CA LYS A 408 0.78 8.46 -6.59
C LYS A 408 0.27 8.09 -7.98
N GLN A 409 -0.13 9.08 -8.76
CA GLN A 409 -0.49 8.87 -10.15
C GLN A 409 0.70 8.24 -10.89
N PRO A 410 0.46 7.21 -11.74
CA PRO A 410 1.53 6.62 -12.54
C PRO A 410 2.14 7.72 -13.41
N LYS A 411 3.47 7.88 -13.33
CA LYS A 411 4.19 8.80 -14.20
C LYS A 411 4.52 8.07 -15.49
N PHE A 412 4.19 8.68 -16.62
CA PHE A 412 4.50 8.13 -17.93
C PHE A 412 6.00 8.28 -18.22
N ASP A 413 6.76 7.23 -17.90
CA ASP A 413 8.21 7.19 -18.10
C ASP A 413 8.54 6.49 -19.44
N ILE A 414 8.61 7.24 -20.54
CA ILE A 414 8.96 6.73 -21.89
C ILE A 414 10.23 5.86 -21.89
N PRO A 415 11.32 6.21 -21.18
CA PRO A 415 12.52 5.37 -21.15
C PRO A 415 12.29 3.98 -20.53
N LEU A 416 11.36 3.88 -19.57
CA LEU A 416 11.02 2.60 -18.94
C LEU A 416 10.31 1.68 -19.92
N ILE A 417 9.40 2.23 -20.73
CA ILE A 417 8.69 1.49 -21.78
C ILE A 417 9.68 0.92 -22.79
N TYR A 418 10.60 1.74 -23.29
CA TYR A 418 11.61 1.27 -24.25
C TYR A 418 12.47 0.13 -23.68
N LYS A 419 12.88 0.26 -22.41
CA LYS A 419 13.61 -0.79 -21.70
C LYS A 419 12.80 -2.09 -21.58
N ASN A 420 11.51 -1.98 -21.24
CA ASN A 420 10.62 -3.13 -21.11
C ASN A 420 10.38 -3.81 -22.47
N CYS A 421 10.23 -3.04 -23.55
CA CYS A 421 10.12 -3.58 -24.91
C CYS A 421 11.40 -4.33 -25.33
N LYS A 422 12.59 -3.83 -24.94
CA LYS A 422 13.85 -4.53 -25.19
C LYS A 422 13.90 -5.89 -24.50
N PHE A 423 13.51 -5.94 -23.21
CA PHE A 423 13.42 -7.20 -22.46
C PHE A 423 12.47 -8.19 -23.12
N ILE A 424 11.31 -7.73 -23.60
CA ILE A 424 10.35 -8.58 -24.31
C ILE A 424 10.98 -9.13 -25.59
N LYS A 425 11.62 -8.28 -26.41
CA LYS A 425 12.30 -8.72 -27.62
C LYS A 425 13.34 -9.80 -27.31
N GLU A 426 14.22 -9.54 -26.35
CA GLU A 426 15.25 -10.52 -25.92
C GLU A 426 14.61 -11.83 -25.42
N THR A 427 13.47 -11.76 -24.73
CA THR A 427 12.72 -12.94 -24.29
C THR A 427 12.09 -13.71 -25.46
N PHE A 428 11.51 -13.02 -26.44
CA PHE A 428 10.96 -13.66 -27.63
C PHE A 428 12.06 -14.27 -28.51
N ASP A 429 13.19 -13.59 -28.66
CA ASP A 429 14.36 -14.11 -29.38
C ASP A 429 14.89 -15.38 -28.68
N ALA A 430 14.95 -15.39 -27.34
CA ALA A 430 15.32 -16.57 -26.57
C ALA A 430 14.29 -17.72 -26.70
N LEU A 431 12.99 -17.41 -26.67
CA LEU A 431 11.94 -18.41 -26.88
C LEU A 431 11.98 -18.99 -28.30
N PHE A 432 12.29 -18.16 -29.30
CA PHE A 432 12.47 -18.60 -30.67
C PHE A 432 13.66 -19.56 -30.79
N LEU A 433 14.80 -19.20 -30.19
CA LEU A 433 16.00 -20.05 -30.12
C LEU A 433 15.71 -21.38 -29.41
N ILE A 434 15.01 -21.36 -28.27
CA ILE A 434 14.62 -22.59 -27.56
C ILE A 434 13.71 -23.45 -28.44
N ASN A 435 12.75 -22.85 -29.14
CA ASN A 435 11.86 -23.57 -30.04
C ASN A 435 12.62 -24.18 -31.23
N GLU A 436 13.61 -23.46 -31.76
CA GLU A 436 14.50 -23.97 -32.81
C GLU A 436 15.34 -25.15 -32.30
N HIS A 437 15.91 -25.07 -31.10
CA HIS A 437 16.61 -26.19 -30.47
C HIS A 437 15.70 -27.40 -30.23
N ILE A 438 14.48 -27.20 -29.73
CA ILE A 438 13.50 -28.29 -29.56
C ILE A 438 13.21 -28.96 -30.90
N LYS A 439 13.02 -28.16 -31.96
CA LYS A 439 12.76 -28.67 -33.30
C LYS A 439 13.96 -29.46 -33.82
N SER A 440 15.17 -28.94 -33.68
CA SER A 440 16.42 -29.60 -34.06
C SER A 440 16.58 -30.97 -33.38
N PHE A 441 16.28 -31.05 -32.07
CA PHE A 441 16.29 -32.32 -31.32
C PHE A 441 15.22 -33.31 -31.78
N LEU A 442 14.05 -32.83 -32.21
CA LEU A 442 12.96 -33.68 -32.72
C LEU A 442 13.21 -34.14 -34.16
N GLU A 443 13.88 -33.33 -34.98
CA GLU A 443 14.19 -33.62 -36.39
C GLU A 443 15.49 -34.42 -36.58
N TRP A 444 16.20 -34.75 -35.48
CA TRP A 444 17.43 -35.54 -35.48
C TRP A 444 18.57 -34.92 -36.29
N GLU A 445 18.68 -33.59 -36.33
CA GLU A 445 19.78 -32.90 -37.02
C GLU A 445 21.15 -33.32 -36.43
N ASP A 446 21.24 -33.35 -35.10
CA ASP A 446 22.37 -33.91 -34.35
C ASP A 446 22.02 -35.29 -33.78
N ARG A 447 22.61 -36.34 -34.33
CA ARG A 447 22.25 -37.73 -33.99
C ARG A 447 22.66 -38.13 -32.56
N GLU A 448 23.79 -37.63 -32.05
CA GLU A 448 24.27 -37.95 -30.70
C GLU A 448 23.50 -37.20 -29.61
N LEU A 449 23.20 -35.92 -29.81
CA LEU A 449 22.40 -35.13 -28.85
C LEU A 449 20.94 -35.61 -28.83
N SER A 450 20.36 -35.91 -30.00
CA SER A 450 18.96 -36.36 -30.06
C SER A 450 18.77 -37.74 -29.41
N THR A 451 19.74 -38.66 -29.55
CA THR A 451 19.70 -39.95 -28.84
C THR A 451 19.78 -39.78 -27.32
N THR A 452 20.69 -38.93 -26.83
CA THR A 452 20.83 -38.68 -25.38
C THR A 452 19.60 -38.00 -24.78
N VAL A 453 19.01 -37.04 -25.50
CA VAL A 453 17.74 -36.38 -25.11
C VAL A 453 16.60 -37.40 -25.06
N LEU A 454 16.49 -38.29 -26.06
CA LEU A 454 15.46 -39.34 -26.08
C LEU A 454 15.61 -40.33 -24.91
N ILE A 455 16.83 -40.81 -24.65
CA ILE A 455 17.11 -41.72 -23.53
C ILE A 455 16.77 -41.03 -22.19
N SER A 456 17.19 -39.77 -22.02
CA SER A 456 16.85 -38.97 -20.83
C SER A 456 15.34 -38.80 -20.66
N TRP A 457 14.61 -38.53 -21.75
CA TRP A 457 13.14 -38.43 -21.75
C TRP A 457 12.47 -39.74 -21.30
N LEU A 458 12.92 -40.88 -21.83
CA LEU A 458 12.38 -42.20 -21.46
C LEU A 458 12.66 -42.53 -19.99
N ILE A 459 13.88 -42.27 -19.51
CA ILE A 459 14.26 -42.46 -18.10
C ILE A 459 13.43 -41.56 -17.20
N PHE A 460 13.26 -40.28 -17.57
CA PHE A 460 12.46 -39.32 -16.82
C PHE A 460 11.03 -39.85 -16.64
N TRP A 461 10.32 -40.18 -17.72
CA TRP A 461 8.93 -40.65 -17.62
C TRP A 461 8.78 -42.02 -16.99
N TYR A 462 9.80 -42.86 -17.02
CA TYR A 462 9.79 -44.14 -16.31
C TYR A 462 9.81 -43.98 -14.79
N TYR A 463 10.58 -43.01 -14.27
CA TYR A 463 10.70 -42.76 -12.82
C TYR A 463 9.79 -41.63 -12.30
N PHE A 464 9.18 -40.84 -13.19
CA PHE A 464 8.44 -39.65 -12.81
C PHE A 464 7.03 -39.98 -12.32
N ASP A 465 6.83 -39.85 -11.02
CA ASP A 465 5.51 -39.83 -10.40
C ASP A 465 4.99 -38.39 -10.20
N PRO A 466 3.66 -38.16 -10.22
CA PRO A 466 3.08 -36.82 -10.04
C PRO A 466 3.49 -36.10 -8.75
N TRP A 467 3.76 -36.85 -7.66
CA TRP A 467 4.19 -36.28 -6.38
C TRP A 467 5.58 -35.64 -6.43
N MET A 468 6.40 -35.98 -7.43
CA MET A 468 7.73 -35.39 -7.65
C MET A 468 7.64 -34.00 -8.31
N THR A 469 6.52 -33.65 -8.96
CA THR A 469 6.37 -32.36 -9.67
C THR A 469 6.68 -31.15 -8.80
N PRO A 470 6.12 -31.00 -7.58
CA PRO A 470 6.42 -29.85 -6.72
C PRO A 470 7.87 -29.85 -6.21
N LEU A 471 8.49 -31.02 -6.02
CA LEU A 471 9.89 -31.12 -5.64
C LEU A 471 10.83 -30.71 -6.76
N LEU A 472 10.51 -31.08 -8.01
CA LEU A 472 11.28 -30.64 -9.17
C LEU A 472 11.27 -29.11 -9.28
N ILE A 473 10.10 -28.49 -9.08
CA ILE A 473 9.98 -27.02 -9.04
C ILE A 473 10.79 -26.43 -7.87
N ALA A 474 10.71 -27.03 -6.68
CA ALA A 474 11.48 -26.58 -5.51
C ALA A 474 13.00 -26.71 -5.72
N ALA A 475 13.46 -27.75 -6.42
CA ALA A 475 14.87 -27.99 -6.73
C ALA A 475 15.45 -26.94 -7.72
N LEU A 476 14.61 -26.27 -8.51
CA LEU A 476 15.07 -25.17 -9.37
C LEU A 476 15.57 -23.97 -8.56
N PHE A 477 15.04 -23.73 -7.37
CA PHE A 477 15.43 -22.59 -6.53
C PHE A 477 16.92 -22.59 -6.15
N PRO A 478 17.48 -23.66 -5.53
CA PRO A 478 18.91 -23.69 -5.20
C PRO A 478 19.80 -23.69 -6.47
N VAL A 479 19.35 -24.29 -7.57
CA VAL A 479 20.07 -24.25 -8.86
C VAL A 479 20.14 -22.81 -9.39
N MET A 480 19.02 -22.10 -9.41
CA MET A 480 18.96 -20.69 -9.84
C MET A 480 19.80 -19.78 -8.94
N TRP A 481 19.79 -20.03 -7.63
CA TRP A 481 20.65 -19.31 -6.69
C TRP A 481 22.14 -19.55 -6.98
N PHE A 482 22.54 -20.79 -7.25
CA PHE A 482 23.94 -21.12 -7.58
C PHE A 482 24.39 -20.44 -8.88
N ILE A 483 23.54 -20.44 -9.91
CA ILE A 483 23.81 -19.77 -11.19
C ILE A 483 23.98 -18.25 -10.99
N ASP A 484 23.06 -17.59 -10.28
CA ASP A 484 23.16 -16.15 -9.98
C ASP A 484 24.40 -15.84 -9.12
N HIS A 485 24.74 -16.70 -8.17
CA HIS A 485 25.93 -16.50 -7.35
C HIS A 485 27.20 -16.57 -8.19
N LYS A 486 27.33 -17.57 -9.05
CA LYS A 486 28.47 -17.72 -9.97
C LYS A 486 28.59 -16.51 -10.92
N GLN A 487 27.48 -16.12 -11.54
CA GLN A 487 27.43 -14.98 -12.46
C GLN A 487 27.80 -13.67 -11.75
N ASN A 488 27.30 -13.44 -10.53
CA ASN A 488 27.66 -12.25 -9.74
C ASN A 488 29.12 -12.25 -9.28
N GLN A 489 29.74 -13.41 -9.04
CA GLN A 489 31.17 -13.49 -8.77
C GLN A 489 32.00 -13.15 -10.01
N GLU A 490 31.66 -13.69 -11.18
CA GLU A 490 32.34 -13.35 -12.45
C GLU A 490 32.25 -11.86 -12.77
N ILE A 491 31.07 -11.24 -12.59
CA ILE A 491 30.87 -9.79 -12.78
C ILE A 491 31.67 -8.97 -11.76
N ARG A 492 31.81 -9.44 -10.51
CA ARG A 492 32.62 -8.74 -9.50
C ARG A 492 34.11 -8.77 -9.86
N LEU A 493 34.61 -9.91 -10.29
CA LEU A 493 36.00 -10.08 -10.72
C LEU A 493 36.33 -9.20 -11.93
N GLN A 494 35.41 -9.09 -12.91
CA GLN A 494 35.60 -8.20 -14.07
C GLN A 494 35.53 -6.70 -13.72
N ASN A 495 34.84 -6.30 -12.65
CA ASN A 495 34.78 -4.90 -12.23
C ASN A 495 35.97 -4.48 -11.33
N GLU A 496 36.78 -5.41 -10.84
CA GLU A 496 38.00 -5.11 -10.09
C GLU A 496 39.21 -4.80 -11.00
N GLU A 497 39.15 -5.10 -12.31
CA GLU A 497 40.28 -4.90 -13.23
C GLU A 497 40.23 -3.62 -14.11
N GLU A 498 39.15 -2.83 -14.13
CA GLU A 498 39.18 -1.50 -14.75
C GLU A 498 38.18 -0.52 -14.12
N PRO A 499 38.61 0.70 -13.71
CA PRO A 499 37.67 1.79 -13.52
C PRO A 499 37.23 2.27 -14.91
N LYS A 500 36.06 1.80 -15.38
CA LYS A 500 35.38 2.45 -16.50
C LYS A 500 35.02 3.87 -16.11
N ASP A 501 35.83 4.79 -16.60
CA ASP A 501 35.55 6.21 -16.68
C ASP A 501 34.28 6.36 -17.53
N TRP A 502 33.13 6.47 -16.87
CA TRP A 502 31.91 6.89 -17.52
C TRP A 502 32.08 8.37 -17.83
N GLY A 503 32.71 8.66 -18.98
CA GLY A 503 32.48 9.92 -19.68
C GLY A 503 30.97 10.17 -19.77
N PRO A 504 30.52 11.43 -19.72
CA PRO A 504 29.11 11.75 -19.70
C PRO A 504 28.47 11.11 -20.92
N ALA A 505 27.70 10.04 -20.70
CA ALA A 505 26.86 9.48 -21.72
C ALA A 505 25.97 10.61 -22.19
N ASP A 506 26.07 10.94 -23.47
CA ASP A 506 25.27 11.95 -24.14
C ASP A 506 23.81 11.78 -23.68
N ASP A 507 23.37 12.69 -22.82
CA ASP A 507 21.97 12.95 -22.58
C ASP A 507 21.43 13.44 -23.92
N VAL A 508 20.97 12.50 -24.74
CA VAL A 508 20.16 12.80 -25.92
C VAL A 508 18.92 13.51 -25.39
N GLN A 509 18.99 14.84 -25.42
CA GLN A 509 17.87 15.75 -25.35
C GLN A 509 16.94 15.45 -26.54
N ASN A 510 16.12 14.40 -26.40
CA ASN A 510 14.89 14.24 -27.16
C ASN A 510 13.72 14.32 -26.17
N GLY A 511 13.65 15.46 -25.50
CA GLY A 511 12.67 15.73 -24.44
C GLY A 511 11.39 16.43 -24.90
N GLU A 512 11.31 16.95 -26.12
CA GLU A 512 10.22 17.89 -26.45
C GLU A 512 9.40 17.57 -27.72
N SER A 513 9.80 16.63 -28.60
CA SER A 513 9.05 16.37 -29.85
C SER A 513 8.18 15.10 -29.88
N VAL A 514 8.36 14.18 -28.93
CA VAL A 514 7.67 12.88 -28.90
C VAL A 514 6.57 12.83 -27.84
N THR A 515 6.70 13.62 -26.77
CA THR A 515 5.68 13.76 -25.71
C THR A 515 4.37 14.32 -26.25
N ASP A 516 4.41 15.25 -27.21
CA ASP A 516 3.21 15.79 -27.85
C ASP A 516 2.60 14.87 -28.92
N LYS A 517 3.41 14.01 -29.56
CA LYS A 517 2.90 12.99 -30.50
C LYS A 517 2.25 11.79 -29.79
N ILE A 518 2.58 11.56 -28.53
CA ILE A 518 2.09 10.42 -27.73
C ILE A 518 0.87 10.78 -26.87
N LYS A 519 0.62 12.06 -26.60
CA LYS A 519 -0.62 12.53 -25.93
C LYS A 519 -1.90 12.24 -26.73
N GLY A 520 -1.78 11.90 -28.02
CA GLY A 520 -2.89 11.51 -28.90
C GLY A 520 -3.01 10.01 -29.18
N LEU A 521 -2.25 9.15 -28.49
CA LEU A 521 -2.32 7.71 -28.70
C LEU A 521 -3.65 7.14 -28.18
N PRO A 522 -4.28 6.20 -28.92
CA PRO A 522 -5.52 5.55 -28.47
C PRO A 522 -5.31 4.86 -27.11
N GLU A 523 -6.31 4.92 -26.24
CA GLU A 523 -6.33 4.26 -24.92
C GLU A 523 -5.93 2.78 -25.00
N MET A 524 -6.19 2.10 -26.12
CA MET A 524 -5.75 0.73 -26.40
C MET A 524 -4.22 0.55 -26.29
N THR A 525 -3.42 1.52 -26.72
CA THR A 525 -1.94 1.43 -26.64
C THR A 525 -1.42 1.63 -25.21
N LEU A 526 -2.12 2.42 -24.39
CA LEU A 526 -1.83 2.58 -22.98
C LEU A 526 -2.11 1.27 -22.22
N THR A 527 -3.26 0.65 -22.48
CA THR A 527 -3.60 -0.64 -21.85
C THR A 527 -2.62 -1.76 -22.22
N ILE A 528 -2.13 -1.80 -23.46
CA ILE A 528 -1.09 -2.77 -23.88
C ILE A 528 0.23 -2.49 -23.16
N THR A 529 0.61 -1.22 -23.02
CA THR A 529 1.84 -0.81 -22.33
C THR A 529 1.80 -1.17 -20.85
N ASP A 530 0.67 -0.91 -20.19
CA ASP A 530 0.46 -1.27 -18.78
C ASP A 530 0.46 -2.79 -18.59
N GLY A 531 -0.14 -3.53 -19.52
CA GLY A 531 -0.08 -4.99 -19.53
C GLY A 531 1.34 -5.54 -19.69
N ILE A 532 2.14 -4.91 -20.56
CA ILE A 532 3.57 -5.22 -20.73
C ILE A 532 4.35 -4.96 -19.45
N GLU A 533 4.19 -3.78 -18.83
CA GLU A 533 4.89 -3.46 -17.58
C GLU A 533 4.52 -4.44 -16.47
N TYR A 534 3.25 -4.82 -16.38
CA TYR A 534 2.77 -5.82 -15.44
C TYR A 534 3.41 -7.21 -15.66
N MET A 535 3.48 -7.68 -16.91
CA MET A 535 4.09 -8.97 -17.24
C MET A 535 5.59 -9.01 -16.93
N VAL A 536 6.31 -7.94 -17.29
CA VAL A 536 7.74 -7.81 -16.96
C VAL A 536 7.94 -7.78 -15.45
N SER A 537 7.14 -7.01 -14.71
CA SER A 537 7.20 -6.97 -13.24
C SER A 537 6.93 -8.35 -12.62
N LEU A 538 5.97 -9.10 -13.15
CA LEU A 538 5.66 -10.45 -12.69
C LEU A 538 6.83 -11.42 -12.95
N ALA A 539 7.43 -11.38 -14.14
CA ALA A 539 8.60 -12.20 -14.47
C ALA A 539 9.81 -11.86 -13.58
N GLU A 540 10.09 -10.57 -13.36
CA GLU A 540 11.15 -10.12 -12.44
C GLU A 540 10.91 -10.61 -11.02
N ARG A 541 9.66 -10.58 -10.54
CA ARG A 541 9.28 -11.08 -9.21
C ARG A 541 9.50 -12.58 -9.08
N ILE A 542 9.10 -13.38 -10.07
CA ILE A 542 9.34 -14.83 -10.06
C ILE A 542 10.84 -15.12 -10.02
N TYR A 543 11.62 -14.41 -10.85
CA TYR A 543 13.08 -14.55 -10.85
C TYR A 543 13.69 -14.15 -9.49
N ASN A 544 13.29 -13.02 -8.92
CA ASN A 544 13.78 -12.55 -7.62
C ASN A 544 13.42 -13.50 -6.47
N LEU A 545 12.26 -14.16 -6.57
CA LEU A 545 11.84 -15.22 -5.64
C LEU A 545 12.74 -16.46 -5.79
N ALA A 546 13.03 -16.91 -7.02
CA ALA A 546 13.90 -18.06 -7.29
C ALA A 546 15.34 -17.80 -6.83
N THR A 547 15.82 -16.58 -6.95
CA THR A 547 17.21 -16.15 -6.65
C THR A 547 17.43 -15.75 -5.17
N PHE A 548 16.49 -16.05 -4.27
CA PHE A 548 16.61 -15.75 -2.83
C PHE A 548 16.88 -14.26 -2.49
N LYS A 549 16.40 -13.31 -3.31
CA LYS A 549 16.56 -11.87 -2.99
C LYS A 549 15.76 -11.48 -1.72
N VAL A 550 14.74 -12.26 -1.36
CA VAL A 550 14.00 -12.19 -0.08
C VAL A 550 13.93 -13.60 0.53
N PRO A 551 14.88 -13.99 1.41
CA PRO A 551 15.01 -15.36 1.89
C PRO A 551 13.76 -15.94 2.52
N PHE A 552 13.03 -15.15 3.32
CA PHE A 552 11.81 -15.60 4.00
C PHE A 552 10.73 -16.09 3.03
N LEU A 553 10.45 -15.31 1.97
CA LEU A 553 9.41 -15.67 0.99
C LEU A 553 9.82 -16.89 0.17
N THR A 554 11.09 -16.98 -0.22
CA THR A 554 11.61 -18.12 -0.97
C THR A 554 11.55 -19.41 -0.15
N MET A 555 11.98 -19.37 1.12
CA MET A 555 11.91 -20.51 2.02
C MET A 555 10.47 -20.95 2.27
N LEU A 556 9.54 -20.01 2.42
CA LEU A 556 8.11 -20.31 2.53
C LEU A 556 7.58 -20.99 1.26
N SER A 557 7.94 -20.51 0.07
CA SER A 557 7.55 -21.16 -1.18
C SER A 557 8.10 -22.58 -1.28
N MET A 558 9.37 -22.81 -0.94
CA MET A 558 9.94 -24.16 -0.92
C MET A 558 9.23 -25.06 0.09
N PHE A 559 8.95 -24.57 1.29
CA PHE A 559 8.22 -25.30 2.32
C PHE A 559 6.79 -25.67 1.88
N LEU A 560 6.08 -24.77 1.21
CA LEU A 560 4.76 -25.06 0.67
C LEU A 560 4.80 -26.07 -0.48
N LEU A 561 5.84 -26.03 -1.32
CA LEU A 561 6.06 -27.01 -2.38
C LEU A 561 6.38 -28.40 -1.81
N THR A 562 7.19 -28.49 -0.75
CA THR A 562 7.49 -29.78 -0.09
C THR A 562 6.27 -30.35 0.61
N ILE A 563 5.46 -29.53 1.29
CA ILE A 563 4.16 -29.97 1.83
C ILE A 563 3.24 -30.46 0.71
N THR A 564 3.16 -29.73 -0.41
CA THR A 564 2.31 -30.12 -1.54
C THR A 564 2.76 -31.46 -2.13
N SER A 565 4.07 -31.69 -2.23
CA SER A 565 4.62 -33.00 -2.64
C SER A 565 4.26 -34.11 -1.66
N ALA A 566 4.41 -33.87 -0.35
CA ALA A 566 4.02 -34.85 0.68
C ALA A 566 2.52 -35.18 0.59
N LEU A 567 1.66 -34.18 0.37
CA LEU A 567 0.23 -34.39 0.16
C LEU A 567 -0.07 -35.24 -1.08
N PHE A 568 0.65 -35.04 -2.18
CA PHE A 568 0.52 -35.85 -3.40
C PHE A 568 1.01 -37.28 -3.21
N TYR A 569 1.95 -37.51 -2.29
CA TYR A 569 2.43 -38.84 -1.93
C TYR A 569 1.41 -39.63 -1.08
N PHE A 570 0.85 -39.00 -0.04
CA PHE A 570 -0.08 -39.67 0.88
C PHE A 570 -1.51 -39.76 0.35
N VAL A 571 -1.97 -38.77 -0.43
CA VAL A 571 -3.35 -38.68 -0.90
C VAL A 571 -3.39 -38.83 -2.41
N PRO A 572 -4.15 -39.80 -2.96
CA PRO A 572 -4.31 -39.93 -4.40
C PRO A 572 -4.81 -38.62 -5.02
N TYR A 573 -4.17 -38.21 -6.12
CA TYR A 573 -4.42 -36.90 -6.76
C TYR A 573 -5.89 -36.62 -7.08
N LYS A 574 -6.69 -37.66 -7.34
CA LYS A 574 -8.13 -37.56 -7.63
C LYS A 574 -8.90 -36.91 -6.48
N TYR A 575 -8.62 -37.31 -5.24
CA TYR A 575 -9.29 -36.75 -4.06
C TYR A 575 -8.85 -35.31 -3.79
N LEU A 576 -7.59 -34.99 -4.05
CA LEU A 576 -7.08 -33.62 -3.93
C LEU A 576 -7.73 -32.68 -4.95
N MET A 577 -7.91 -33.12 -6.19
CA MET A 577 -8.61 -32.32 -7.21
C MET A 577 -10.09 -32.14 -6.89
N MET A 578 -10.75 -33.17 -6.37
CA MET A 578 -12.14 -33.06 -5.90
C MET A 578 -12.25 -32.07 -4.73
N GLY A 579 -11.38 -32.18 -3.72
CA GLY A 579 -11.32 -31.26 -2.59
C GLY A 579 -11.00 -29.81 -3.01
N PHE A 580 -10.05 -29.63 -3.92
CA PHE A 580 -9.72 -28.32 -4.49
C PHE A 580 -10.91 -27.69 -5.21
N GLY A 581 -11.68 -28.49 -5.97
CA GLY A 581 -12.94 -28.04 -6.58
C GLY A 581 -13.93 -27.55 -5.53
N ILE A 582 -14.23 -28.38 -4.52
CA ILE A 582 -15.16 -28.04 -3.43
C ILE A 582 -14.72 -26.76 -2.72
N TYR A 583 -13.43 -26.64 -2.37
CA TYR A 583 -12.89 -25.44 -1.72
C TYR A 583 -13.02 -24.20 -2.60
N LYS A 584 -12.63 -24.28 -3.88
CA LYS A 584 -12.61 -23.12 -4.79
C LYS A 584 -14.01 -22.58 -5.08
N TYR A 585 -15.01 -23.45 -5.18
CA TYR A 585 -16.41 -23.04 -5.35
C TYR A 585 -17.10 -22.69 -4.02
N GLY A 586 -16.72 -23.34 -2.90
CA GLY A 586 -17.28 -23.11 -1.58
C GLY A 586 -16.77 -21.85 -0.86
N ARG A 587 -15.58 -21.33 -1.21
CA ARG A 587 -14.92 -20.23 -0.49
C ARG A 587 -15.73 -18.95 -0.35
N LYS A 588 -16.56 -18.59 -1.34
CA LYS A 588 -17.42 -17.38 -1.28
C LYS A 588 -18.62 -17.57 -0.34
N ARG A 589 -19.05 -18.81 -0.14
CA ARG A 589 -20.13 -19.17 0.79
C ARG A 589 -19.63 -19.19 2.23
N LEU A 590 -18.37 -19.61 2.44
CA LEU A 590 -17.72 -19.66 3.75
C LEU A 590 -17.32 -18.27 4.25
N ASP A 591 -16.75 -17.43 3.38
CA ASP A 591 -16.39 -16.04 3.69
C ASP A 591 -17.19 -15.07 2.78
N PRO A 592 -18.35 -14.53 3.21
CA PRO A 592 -19.16 -13.61 2.39
C PRO A 592 -18.43 -12.32 2.00
N GLU A 593 -17.51 -11.84 2.84
CA GLU A 593 -16.72 -10.62 2.61
C GLU A 593 -15.46 -10.85 1.76
N ARG A 594 -15.23 -12.08 1.25
CA ARG A 594 -14.05 -12.38 0.44
C ARG A 594 -14.12 -11.67 -0.91
N VAL A 595 -13.17 -10.75 -1.14
CA VAL A 595 -12.93 -10.15 -2.45
C VAL A 595 -12.45 -11.24 -3.42
N LEU A 596 -12.98 -11.23 -4.65
CA LEU A 596 -12.53 -12.16 -5.69
C LEU A 596 -11.09 -11.82 -6.09
N ASN A 597 -10.17 -12.68 -5.70
CA ASN A 597 -8.74 -12.53 -5.90
C ASN A 597 -8.10 -13.85 -6.36
N ASN A 598 -6.89 -13.76 -6.92
CA ASN A 598 -6.05 -14.91 -7.21
C ASN A 598 -4.95 -15.00 -6.16
N ASP A 599 -5.07 -16.00 -5.28
CA ASP A 599 -4.22 -16.15 -4.09
C ASP A 599 -2.72 -16.25 -4.44
N LEU A 600 -2.36 -16.86 -5.59
CA LEU A 600 -0.98 -16.95 -6.07
C LEU A 600 -0.45 -15.61 -6.58
N LEU A 601 -1.28 -14.88 -7.32
CA LEU A 601 -0.92 -13.57 -7.85
C LEU A 601 -0.72 -12.55 -6.72
N ASP A 602 -1.57 -12.68 -5.71
CA ASP A 602 -1.46 -11.95 -4.46
C ASP A 602 -0.14 -12.27 -3.76
N PHE A 603 0.26 -13.54 -3.65
CA PHE A 603 1.58 -13.90 -3.11
C PHE A 603 2.71 -13.27 -3.93
N PHE A 604 2.70 -13.39 -5.26
CA PHE A 604 3.72 -12.77 -6.11
C PHE A 604 3.75 -11.25 -6.00
N SER A 605 2.62 -10.60 -5.75
CA SER A 605 2.57 -9.15 -5.56
C SER A 605 3.33 -8.63 -4.33
N ARG A 606 3.67 -9.52 -3.37
CA ARG A 606 4.53 -9.22 -2.21
C ARG A 606 6.00 -9.30 -2.53
N VAL A 607 6.37 -10.07 -3.54
CA VAL A 607 7.76 -10.17 -3.97
C VAL A 607 8.17 -8.83 -4.62
N PRO A 608 9.35 -8.28 -4.28
CA PRO A 608 9.81 -7.04 -4.87
C PRO A 608 10.19 -7.22 -6.34
N ASP A 609 9.81 -6.26 -7.16
CA ASP A 609 10.33 -6.10 -8.53
C ASP A 609 11.72 -5.45 -8.50
N ASN A 610 12.42 -5.41 -9.63
CA ASN A 610 13.78 -4.84 -9.66
C ASN A 610 13.78 -3.34 -9.35
N LYS A 611 12.70 -2.65 -9.65
CA LYS A 611 12.51 -1.22 -9.30
C LYS A 611 12.49 -1.04 -7.79
N LEU A 612 11.71 -1.85 -7.05
CA LEU A 612 11.65 -1.81 -5.60
C LEU A 612 12.96 -2.28 -4.95
N LEU A 613 13.63 -3.29 -5.50
CA LEU A 613 14.96 -3.70 -5.01
C LEU A 613 16.01 -2.59 -5.13
N ARG A 614 15.97 -1.79 -6.20
CA ARG A 614 16.84 -0.61 -6.35
C ARG A 614 16.50 0.45 -5.30
N ASP A 615 15.22 0.65 -5.01
CA ASP A 615 14.78 1.56 -3.95
C ASP A 615 15.23 1.11 -2.56
N TRP A 616 15.36 -0.20 -2.32
CA TRP A 616 15.86 -0.79 -1.07
C TRP A 616 17.38 -0.85 -0.96
N LYS A 617 18.12 -0.63 -2.05
CA LYS A 617 19.59 -0.71 -2.02
C LYS A 617 20.15 0.39 -1.12
N GLU A 618 20.77 0.02 -0.01
CA GLU A 618 21.43 0.98 0.85
C GLU A 618 22.64 1.57 0.13
N LEU A 619 22.80 2.89 0.21
CA LEU A 619 23.98 3.56 -0.30
C LEU A 619 25.03 3.50 0.80
N SER A 620 26.26 3.12 0.45
CA SER A 620 27.37 3.17 1.40
C SER A 620 27.55 4.60 1.87
N VAL A 621 27.65 4.76 3.18
CA VAL A 621 28.00 6.03 3.82
C VAL A 621 29.52 6.01 3.94
N PRO A 622 30.27 6.85 3.22
CA PRO A 622 31.68 7.04 3.54
C PRO A 622 31.75 7.53 4.98
N GLU A 623 32.52 6.86 5.83
CA GLU A 623 32.87 7.46 7.11
C GLU A 623 33.52 8.82 6.82
N PRO A 624 33.15 9.90 7.52
CA PRO A 624 33.83 11.17 7.35
C PRO A 624 35.32 10.89 7.59
N GLN A 625 36.16 11.23 6.61
CA GLN A 625 37.60 11.24 6.82
C GLN A 625 37.84 12.15 8.03
N ASN A 626 38.13 11.55 9.19
CA ASN A 626 38.71 12.30 10.28
C ASN A 626 39.94 12.95 9.68
N HIS A 627 39.95 14.28 9.59
CA HIS A 627 41.17 15.03 9.32
C HIS A 627 42.15 14.67 10.44
N ARG A 628 42.91 13.59 10.24
CA ARG A 628 44.11 13.28 11.00
C ARG A 628 45.00 14.47 10.73
N ASN A 629 45.17 15.31 11.75
CA ASN A 629 46.05 16.45 11.73
C ASN A 629 47.34 16.07 11.01
N SER A 630 47.55 16.69 9.84
CA SER A 630 48.81 16.70 9.15
C SER A 630 49.77 17.56 9.97
N THR A 631 50.33 16.98 11.03
CA THR A 631 51.58 17.48 11.60
C THR A 631 52.66 17.10 10.60
N ARG A 632 52.95 18.01 9.66
CA ARG A 632 54.15 17.95 8.82
C ARG A 632 55.38 17.85 9.74
N PRO A 633 56.27 16.86 9.60
CA PRO A 633 57.59 16.95 10.21
C PRO A 633 58.41 17.94 9.37
N THR A 634 58.72 19.10 9.95
CA THR A 634 59.74 20.02 9.44
C THR A 634 61.11 19.35 9.55
N PHE A 635 61.64 18.85 8.44
CA PHE A 635 63.06 18.51 8.33
C PHE A 635 63.87 19.80 8.28
N SER A 636 64.48 20.18 9.40
CA SER A 636 65.57 21.15 9.44
C SER A 636 66.84 20.53 8.85
N LYS A 637 67.35 21.09 7.75
CA LYS A 637 68.72 20.83 7.30
C LYS A 637 69.69 21.47 8.29
N SER A 638 70.34 20.66 9.12
CA SER A 638 71.59 21.05 9.79
C SER A 638 72.75 20.82 8.83
N VAL A 639 73.39 21.92 8.45
CA VAL A 639 74.71 21.95 7.81
C VAL A 639 75.73 21.58 8.90
N SER A 640 76.45 20.47 8.72
CA SER A 640 77.71 20.22 9.43
C SER A 640 78.86 20.61 8.52
N THR A 641 79.74 21.43 9.08
CA THR A 641 81.09 21.75 8.62
C THR A 641 82.00 20.53 8.69
#